data_AF-A0A8C6HM15-F1
#
_entry.id   AF-A0A8C6HM15-F1
#
_cell.length_a   1.000
_cell.length_b   1.000
_cell.length_c   1.000
_cell.angle_alpha   90.00
_cell.angle_beta   90.00
_cell.angle_gamma   90.00
#
_symmetry.space_group_name_H-M   'P 1'
#
loop_
_entity.id
_entity.type
_entity.pdbx_description
1 polymer ?
#
loop_
_entity_poly.entity_id
_entity_poly.type
_entity_poly.pdbx_seq_one_letter_code
_entity_poly.pdbx_strand_id
1 'polypeptide(L)'
;MTTAAERKYINIRKRLDQLGYRQTLSVDSLPLVEKLFSDLVHTTESLRQCRLSSGKAEKESANLDFVLEPYKLENTRLNKENNELYLELMKLRECSDKHIKGGRKRNIAFRRQRMQIDEPAPPSEVSAYPVPQPEDPYIADLLQVADNRIQELQEEVQQLQEKLAQMEKGVLDYSKQIELREREIQRLSLALDGGCSPDVLSLETRNQTNEKLIAHLNVQVDFLQQANKELEKHIQELMETKETVTTEVVNLSNRNEKLCQELTEIDQLAQRLERHKEQVLETADKELGEAKKEIKRNLCEMRNLEEKMSKLQWELDVSHKEKERLNSELLLKSDLETVVHQLEQEKQRLSKKLQSFAVTERELTLEVERMRLEHGIKRRDKSPSRLDTFLKGIEEERDYYKKELEKLQHLIQRRSCAINYSAREKPPVVKCSEKGDCSTDVHLITRERDELQRMLERFEKYMEDIQSNVKLLTAERDKLNVLYKEAKEELSTLRKESTNSTSPNHLVSCVEKEKERALSELRRITAEKEALREKLKNIQERNAVGKSDLEKTIEHLTYINHQLENEKYELQSKMLMMKETVESLENKSKLQAQKLSHVTGDSSHQKTEMNSLRIVSEQLQRSLDDCQHQLSIKRDELQSAQEQIKMLEQKLENLSHRMTVQSEETQAMKKTIGVMDKEKDFLQETVDEKTEKIANLQESLLSKEKVIAQLKVTVAEYETSLNQLQETLTTRDREINSLRRQLDASHKELDDVGKSREISFKENRRLQDDLATMARENQEISLELEAAVQEKEEMKSRVHKYITEVSRWESLMAAKEKENKDLLDRFQMLHSRAEDWEVKAQQAEGENSSVRLELLSIDTERRHLRERVDLLEKEIQEHINAHHAYESQISSMAKAMSQLEEELRRHESEKATVLGDVSSLRELCIKLDSGKDVMTQQLNSKSLELERAVAELENVKSESELLKKQLTNERQTIKNLESLLATNRDKEFQSHLTSHEKDTEIQLLKEKLNLSESKLTTQSRETSMLRTKVTQLQTDYDNLKRQVSNEKYVRERAIQEMRRLGLPTSPLSSTLKSPVQTPDHINA
;
A
#
# COMPACT_ATOMS: atom_id res chain seq x y z
N MET A 1 21.81 -25.20 24.47
CA MET A 1 22.23 -24.39 23.30
C MET A 1 21.02 -24.28 22.38
N THR A 2 20.59 -23.07 22.01
CA THR A 2 19.44 -22.93 21.10
C THR A 2 19.82 -23.23 19.67
N THR A 3 18.97 -23.97 18.97
CA THR A 3 19.15 -24.36 17.58
C THR A 3 19.07 -23.15 16.66
N ALA A 4 19.66 -23.23 15.45
CA ALA A 4 19.60 -22.11 14.50
C ALA A 4 18.14 -21.78 14.10
N ALA A 5 17.27 -22.80 14.02
CA ALA A 5 15.84 -22.66 13.78
C ALA A 5 15.13 -21.90 14.93
N GLU A 6 15.42 -22.21 16.20
CA GLU A 6 14.88 -21.47 17.34
C GLU A 6 15.30 -19.99 17.33
N ARG A 7 16.55 -19.68 16.97
CA ARG A 7 17.00 -18.27 16.90
C ARG A 7 16.29 -17.50 15.78
N LYS A 8 16.13 -18.12 14.61
CA LYS A 8 15.32 -17.56 13.51
C LYS A 8 13.86 -17.37 13.93
N TYR A 9 13.26 -18.39 14.55
CA TYR A 9 11.89 -18.36 15.06
C TYR A 9 11.69 -17.19 16.03
N ILE A 10 12.56 -17.04 17.04
CA ILE A 10 12.50 -15.94 18.01
C ILE A 10 12.65 -14.57 17.32
N ASN A 11 13.51 -14.45 16.30
CA ASN A 11 13.77 -13.17 15.64
C ASN A 11 12.61 -12.74 14.72
N ILE A 12 12.10 -13.65 13.90
CA ILE A 12 10.91 -13.45 13.07
C ILE A 12 9.69 -13.21 13.95
N ARG A 13 9.55 -13.96 15.06
CA ARG A 13 8.45 -13.78 16.00
C ARG A 13 8.47 -12.39 16.65
N LYS A 14 9.63 -11.92 17.12
CA LYS A 14 9.79 -10.55 17.65
C LYS A 14 9.39 -9.48 16.63
N ARG A 15 9.77 -9.65 15.36
CA ARG A 15 9.38 -8.75 14.26
C ARG A 15 7.87 -8.77 13.98
N LEU A 16 7.24 -9.94 14.01
CA LEU A 16 5.79 -10.07 13.82
C LEU A 16 5.00 -9.50 15.00
N ASP A 17 5.44 -9.74 16.24
CA ASP A 17 4.86 -9.14 17.45
C ASP A 17 4.99 -7.59 17.44
N GLN A 18 6.10 -7.04 16.94
CA GLN A 18 6.27 -5.59 16.73
C GLN A 18 5.30 -5.01 15.70
N LEU A 19 4.89 -5.79 14.70
CA LEU A 19 3.84 -5.44 13.74
C LEU A 19 2.42 -5.82 14.21
N GLY A 20 2.26 -6.32 15.44
CA GLY A 20 0.96 -6.68 16.03
C GLY A 20 0.42 -8.07 15.68
N TYR A 21 1.13 -8.87 14.87
CA TYR A 21 0.72 -10.22 14.48
C TYR A 21 0.99 -11.24 15.60
N ARG A 22 0.00 -11.42 16.49
CA ARG A 22 0.13 -12.24 17.70
C ARG A 22 -0.22 -13.73 17.54
N GLN A 23 -0.76 -14.16 16.39
CA GLN A 23 -1.21 -15.54 16.12
C GLN A 23 -0.08 -16.56 16.24
N THR A 24 -0.36 -17.80 16.66
CA THR A 24 0.66 -18.84 16.84
C THR A 24 1.27 -19.29 15.50
N LEU A 25 2.60 -19.41 15.46
CA LEU A 25 3.37 -19.77 14.27
C LEU A 25 3.98 -21.18 14.44
N SER A 26 3.83 -22.07 13.46
CA SER A 26 4.50 -23.38 13.49
C SER A 26 5.93 -23.27 12.94
N VAL A 27 6.85 -24.12 13.44
CA VAL A 27 8.25 -24.11 12.99
C VAL A 27 8.37 -24.43 11.49
N ASP A 28 7.49 -25.28 10.96
CA ASP A 28 7.47 -25.66 9.53
C ASP A 28 7.09 -24.49 8.61
N SER A 29 6.28 -23.54 9.10
CA SER A 29 5.88 -22.35 8.35
C SER A 29 6.94 -21.24 8.32
N LEU A 30 7.96 -21.34 9.16
CA LEU A 30 8.97 -20.29 9.39
C LEU A 30 9.70 -19.82 8.12
N PRO A 31 10.17 -20.69 7.20
CA PRO A 31 10.92 -20.24 6.02
C PRO A 31 10.07 -19.46 5.02
N LEU A 32 8.78 -19.80 4.92
CA LEU A 32 7.82 -19.10 4.06
C LEU A 32 7.50 -17.72 4.64
N VAL A 33 7.30 -17.62 5.96
CA VAL A 33 7.05 -16.35 6.64
C VAL A 33 8.31 -15.47 6.67
N GLU A 34 9.52 -16.04 6.75
CA GLU A 34 10.78 -15.30 6.59
C GLU A 34 10.88 -14.64 5.20
N LYS A 35 10.55 -15.38 4.13
CA LYS A 35 10.49 -14.84 2.76
C LYS A 35 9.41 -13.78 2.60
N LEU A 36 8.15 -14.09 2.94
CA LEU A 36 7.04 -13.14 2.80
C LEU A 36 7.26 -11.84 3.59
N PHE A 37 7.89 -11.91 4.77
CA PHE A 37 8.27 -10.72 5.53
C PHE A 37 9.38 -9.93 4.83
N SER A 38 10.40 -10.60 4.27
CA SER A 38 11.46 -9.94 3.50
C SER A 38 10.92 -9.27 2.23
N ASP A 39 10.05 -9.95 1.50
CA ASP A 39 9.38 -9.43 0.30
C ASP A 39 8.48 -8.25 0.65
N LEU A 40 7.75 -8.31 1.78
CA LEU A 40 6.95 -7.19 2.28
C LEU A 40 7.80 -5.98 2.68
N VAL A 41 8.93 -6.18 3.37
CA VAL A 41 9.86 -5.09 3.70
C VAL A 41 10.41 -4.47 2.42
N HIS A 42 10.89 -5.29 1.48
CA HIS A 42 11.49 -4.80 0.23
C HIS A 42 10.48 -4.07 -0.67
N THR A 43 9.24 -4.56 -0.76
CA THR A 43 8.15 -3.87 -1.49
C THR A 43 7.72 -2.59 -0.78
N THR A 44 7.70 -2.54 0.55
CA THR A 44 7.38 -1.32 1.32
C THR A 44 8.47 -0.26 1.17
N GLU A 45 9.75 -0.67 1.20
CA GLU A 45 10.90 0.22 0.94
C GLU A 45 10.90 0.71 -0.51
N SER A 46 10.65 -0.17 -1.48
CA SER A 46 10.53 0.19 -2.91
C SER A 46 9.37 1.16 -3.16
N LEU A 47 8.21 0.93 -2.54
CA LEU A 47 7.06 1.84 -2.60
C LEU A 47 7.37 3.20 -1.97
N ARG A 48 8.08 3.22 -0.83
CA ARG A 48 8.55 4.46 -0.20
C ARG A 48 9.52 5.22 -1.10
N GLN A 49 10.45 4.53 -1.75
CA GLN A 49 11.41 5.13 -2.68
C GLN A 49 10.73 5.65 -3.95
N CYS A 50 9.76 4.92 -4.50
CA CYS A 50 8.97 5.33 -5.65
C CYS A 50 8.07 6.54 -5.34
N ARG A 51 7.47 6.59 -4.14
CA ARG A 51 6.74 7.78 -3.65
C ARG A 51 7.66 8.99 -3.47
N LEU A 52 8.89 8.79 -3.00
CA LEU A 52 9.90 9.86 -2.88
C LEU A 52 10.36 10.37 -4.25
N SER A 53 10.45 9.52 -5.28
CA SER A 53 10.72 9.97 -6.65
C SER A 53 9.52 10.68 -7.29
N SER A 54 8.29 10.20 -7.06
CA SER A 54 7.06 10.87 -7.52
C SER A 54 6.95 12.28 -6.94
N GLY A 55 7.09 12.40 -5.61
CA GLY A 55 7.05 13.70 -4.93
C GLY A 55 8.22 14.63 -5.25
N LYS A 56 9.32 14.13 -5.85
CA LYS A 56 10.36 14.97 -6.47
C LYS A 56 9.95 15.43 -7.87
N ALA A 57 9.49 14.50 -8.71
CA ALA A 57 9.03 14.80 -10.07
C ALA A 57 7.83 15.78 -10.08
N GLU A 58 6.90 15.65 -9.14
CA GLU A 58 5.78 16.57 -8.93
C GLU A 58 6.26 17.98 -8.55
N LYS A 59 7.26 18.09 -7.67
CA LYS A 59 7.87 19.39 -7.30
C LYS A 59 8.67 19.99 -8.45
N GLU A 60 9.41 19.19 -9.19
CA GLU A 60 10.13 19.62 -10.40
C GLU A 60 9.14 20.08 -11.48
N SER A 61 8.02 19.38 -11.68
CA SER A 61 6.93 19.78 -12.58
C SER A 61 6.28 21.09 -12.13
N ALA A 62 5.97 21.25 -10.84
CA ALA A 62 5.40 22.50 -10.30
C ALA A 62 6.37 23.69 -10.44
N ASN A 63 7.67 23.47 -10.21
CA ASN A 63 8.71 24.47 -10.44
C ASN A 63 8.84 24.82 -11.93
N LEU A 64 8.78 23.83 -12.83
CA LEU A 64 8.78 24.07 -14.28
C LEU A 64 7.54 24.84 -14.72
N ASP A 65 6.34 24.51 -14.23
CA ASP A 65 5.12 25.26 -14.54
C ASP A 65 5.17 26.70 -14.02
N PHE A 66 5.76 26.94 -12.84
CA PHE A 66 6.01 28.28 -12.30
C PHE A 66 7.00 29.08 -13.16
N VAL A 67 8.10 28.46 -13.63
CA VAL A 67 9.08 29.09 -14.53
C VAL A 67 8.50 29.31 -15.94
N LEU A 68 7.55 28.48 -16.38
CA LEU A 68 6.86 28.62 -17.66
C LEU A 68 5.71 29.62 -17.64
N GLU A 69 5.15 29.97 -16.48
CA GLU A 69 4.01 30.89 -16.34
C GLU A 69 4.26 32.26 -17.01
N PRO A 70 5.40 32.96 -16.76
CA PRO A 70 5.71 34.21 -17.44
C PRO A 70 5.79 34.09 -18.96
N TYR A 71 6.28 32.96 -19.47
CA TYR A 71 6.35 32.69 -20.92
C TYR A 71 4.99 32.32 -21.52
N LYS A 72 4.09 31.72 -20.73
CA LYS A 72 2.68 31.50 -21.12
C LYS A 72 1.95 32.84 -21.19
N LEU A 73 2.09 33.71 -20.17
CA LEU A 73 1.55 35.07 -20.18
C LEU A 73 2.08 35.88 -21.38
N GLU A 74 3.39 35.91 -21.60
CA GLU A 74 4.00 36.65 -22.70
C GLU A 74 3.58 36.10 -24.07
N ASN A 75 3.45 34.77 -24.24
CA ASN A 75 2.84 34.21 -25.45
C ASN A 75 1.40 34.67 -25.64
N THR A 76 0.57 34.71 -24.59
CA THR A 76 -0.81 35.23 -24.74
C THR A 76 -0.84 36.73 -25.05
N ARG A 77 0.13 37.51 -24.55
CA ARG A 77 0.30 38.94 -24.86
C ARG A 77 0.71 39.12 -26.33
N LEU A 78 1.77 38.45 -26.76
CA LEU A 78 2.25 38.47 -28.15
C LEU A 78 1.22 37.94 -29.13
N ASN A 79 0.44 36.92 -28.78
CA ASN A 79 -0.62 36.39 -29.64
C ASN A 79 -1.80 37.38 -29.74
N LYS A 80 -2.13 38.13 -28.68
CA LYS A 80 -3.09 39.25 -28.77
C LYS A 80 -2.56 40.37 -29.66
N GLU A 81 -1.32 40.82 -29.43
CA GLU A 81 -0.65 41.88 -30.20
C GLU A 81 -0.53 41.49 -31.70
N ASN A 82 -0.21 40.23 -32.00
CA ASN A 82 -0.15 39.71 -33.37
C ASN A 82 -1.55 39.67 -34.00
N ASN A 83 -2.59 39.23 -33.28
CA ASN A 83 -3.98 39.26 -33.77
C ASN A 83 -4.48 40.70 -34.00
N GLU A 84 -4.11 41.66 -33.14
CA GLU A 84 -4.39 43.09 -33.31
C GLU A 84 -3.68 43.65 -34.55
N LEU A 85 -2.40 43.34 -34.74
CA LEU A 85 -1.63 43.70 -35.94
C LEU A 85 -2.18 43.05 -37.22
N TYR A 86 -2.67 41.81 -37.17
CA TYR A 86 -3.41 41.18 -38.28
C TYR A 86 -4.72 41.92 -38.57
N LEU A 87 -5.44 42.38 -37.54
CA LEU A 87 -6.65 43.17 -37.68
C LEU A 87 -6.36 44.56 -38.28
N GLU A 88 -5.26 45.19 -37.88
CA GLU A 88 -4.78 46.45 -38.47
C GLU A 88 -4.32 46.25 -39.92
N LEU A 89 -3.60 45.16 -40.23
CA LEU A 89 -3.24 44.80 -41.61
C LEU A 89 -4.46 44.53 -42.48
N MET A 90 -5.51 43.90 -41.94
CA MET A 90 -6.80 43.78 -42.65
C MET A 90 -7.45 45.15 -42.87
N LYS A 91 -7.52 46.01 -41.85
CA LYS A 91 -8.08 47.38 -42.00
C LYS A 91 -7.26 48.23 -42.98
N LEU A 92 -5.94 48.11 -42.98
CA LEU A 92 -5.03 48.78 -43.91
C LEU A 92 -5.19 48.24 -45.34
N ARG A 93 -5.41 46.92 -45.49
CA ARG A 93 -5.74 46.30 -46.79
C ARG A 93 -7.11 46.74 -47.29
N GLU A 94 -8.13 46.82 -46.44
CA GLU A 94 -9.42 47.41 -46.81
C GLU A 94 -9.30 48.90 -47.18
N CYS A 95 -8.50 49.66 -46.44
CA CYS A 95 -8.26 51.08 -46.72
C CYS A 95 -7.43 51.30 -47.99
N SER A 96 -6.51 50.40 -48.34
CA SER A 96 -5.78 50.43 -49.61
C SER A 96 -6.65 49.97 -50.78
N ASP A 97 -7.48 48.94 -50.61
CA ASP A 97 -8.48 48.52 -51.61
C ASP A 97 -9.54 49.62 -51.86
N LYS A 98 -9.92 50.39 -50.82
CA LYS A 98 -10.75 51.61 -50.94
C LYS A 98 -10.01 52.72 -51.70
N HIS A 99 -8.69 52.89 -51.51
CA HIS A 99 -7.87 53.86 -52.28
C HIS A 99 -7.66 53.44 -53.74
N ILE A 100 -7.46 52.15 -54.03
CA ILE A 100 -7.24 51.64 -55.40
C ILE A 100 -8.51 51.79 -56.26
N LYS A 101 -9.70 51.75 -55.65
CA LYS A 101 -10.99 52.02 -56.33
C LYS A 101 -11.36 53.52 -56.44
N GLY A 102 -10.59 54.42 -55.84
CA GLY A 102 -10.93 55.84 -55.64
C GLY A 102 -10.18 56.85 -56.51
N GLY A 103 -9.57 56.44 -57.63
CA GLY A 103 -8.69 57.30 -58.42
C GLY A 103 -9.39 58.37 -59.27
N ARG A 104 -9.78 59.53 -58.70
CA ARG A 104 -9.79 60.83 -59.44
C ARG A 104 -9.93 62.10 -58.58
N LYS A 105 -9.07 63.07 -58.93
CA LYS A 105 -9.07 64.52 -58.66
C LYS A 105 -8.60 64.99 -57.27
N ARG A 106 -7.49 65.74 -57.32
CA ARG A 106 -6.86 66.52 -56.26
C ARG A 106 -7.73 67.73 -55.88
N ASN A 107 -7.62 68.19 -54.64
CA ASN A 107 -7.15 69.56 -54.35
C ASN A 107 -6.68 69.67 -52.89
N ILE A 108 -5.74 70.59 -52.64
CA ILE A 108 -5.07 70.80 -51.35
C ILE A 108 -5.63 72.07 -50.70
N ALA A 109 -5.88 72.06 -49.40
CA ALA A 109 -6.00 73.26 -48.58
C ALA A 109 -5.49 73.01 -47.15
N PHE A 110 -4.95 74.06 -46.51
CA PHE A 110 -4.21 73.95 -45.25
C PHE A 110 -5.07 74.15 -44.00
N ARG A 111 -4.86 73.26 -43.01
CA ARG A 111 -4.62 73.49 -41.57
C ARG A 111 -5.28 74.70 -40.83
N ARG A 112 -5.82 74.35 -39.65
CA ARG A 112 -6.13 75.19 -38.45
C ARG A 112 -7.44 76.00 -38.48
N GLN A 113 -8.17 76.21 -37.37
CA GLN A 113 -8.13 75.62 -36.01
C GLN A 113 -9.32 76.14 -35.14
N ARG A 114 -9.77 75.30 -34.17
CA ARG A 114 -10.53 75.59 -32.92
C ARG A 114 -12.08 75.53 -32.88
N MET A 115 -12.49 74.94 -31.74
CA MET A 115 -13.69 75.12 -30.90
C MET A 115 -15.03 74.47 -31.31
N GLN A 116 -15.34 73.40 -30.57
CA GLN A 116 -16.47 73.31 -29.62
C GLN A 116 -17.70 74.19 -29.89
N ILE A 117 -18.89 73.58 -29.88
CA ILE A 117 -19.79 73.58 -28.70
C ILE A 117 -20.89 72.53 -28.92
N ASP A 118 -21.39 71.95 -27.83
CA ASP A 118 -22.54 71.03 -27.79
C ASP A 118 -23.89 71.77 -27.93
N GLU A 119 -24.97 71.00 -28.15
CA GLU A 119 -26.38 71.44 -28.23
C GLU A 119 -26.81 72.23 -29.49
N PRO A 120 -28.10 72.16 -29.89
CA PRO A 120 -28.97 70.99 -29.96
C PRO A 120 -29.56 70.80 -31.38
N ALA A 121 -29.83 69.56 -31.81
CA ALA A 121 -30.27 69.28 -33.19
C ALA A 121 -31.60 68.48 -33.30
N PRO A 122 -32.72 69.18 -33.59
CA PRO A 122 -33.92 68.61 -34.21
C PRO A 122 -33.90 68.81 -35.76
N PRO A 123 -34.93 68.39 -36.52
CA PRO A 123 -34.76 67.51 -37.69
C PRO A 123 -34.32 68.19 -38.99
N SER A 124 -33.84 67.38 -39.93
CA SER A 124 -33.66 67.78 -41.34
C SER A 124 -34.75 67.19 -42.22
N GLU A 125 -35.63 68.05 -42.72
CA GLU A 125 -36.36 67.81 -43.97
C GLU A 125 -35.73 68.60 -45.12
N VAL A 126 -35.95 68.12 -46.34
CA VAL A 126 -35.35 68.61 -47.58
C VAL A 126 -36.28 69.58 -48.28
N SER A 127 -35.81 70.77 -48.68
CA SER A 127 -36.21 71.37 -49.98
C SER A 127 -35.33 72.53 -50.47
N ALA A 128 -34.98 72.46 -51.76
CA ALA A 128 -34.69 73.54 -52.73
C ALA A 128 -33.52 74.56 -52.55
N TYR A 129 -32.77 74.70 -53.65
CA TYR A 129 -31.98 75.84 -54.15
C TYR A 129 -32.79 77.17 -54.25
N PRO A 130 -32.22 78.35 -54.63
CA PRO A 130 -30.83 78.71 -55.06
C PRO A 130 -30.15 79.82 -54.18
N VAL A 131 -28.82 80.05 -54.14
CA VAL A 131 -27.88 80.76 -55.10
C VAL A 131 -28.31 82.21 -55.45
N PRO A 132 -27.43 83.26 -55.52
CA PRO A 132 -25.96 83.40 -55.38
C PRO A 132 -25.52 84.36 -54.21
N GLN A 133 -24.26 84.42 -53.72
CA GLN A 133 -23.01 85.01 -54.27
C GLN A 133 -23.04 86.53 -54.62
N PRO A 134 -21.92 87.29 -54.50
CA PRO A 134 -21.68 88.14 -53.32
C PRO A 134 -21.17 89.58 -53.65
N GLU A 135 -20.57 90.23 -52.64
CA GLU A 135 -19.66 91.39 -52.72
C GLU A 135 -20.27 92.79 -52.99
N ASP A 136 -20.18 93.65 -51.98
CA ASP A 136 -19.32 94.85 -51.93
C ASP A 136 -18.89 95.41 -53.32
N PRO A 137 -18.94 96.75 -53.60
CA PRO A 137 -18.35 97.73 -52.67
C PRO A 137 -18.87 99.19 -52.78
N TYR A 138 -19.74 99.64 -51.87
CA TYR A 138 -19.63 101.01 -51.33
C TYR A 138 -20.45 101.23 -50.05
N ILE A 139 -19.75 101.64 -48.99
CA ILE A 139 -20.32 101.98 -47.68
C ILE A 139 -21.01 103.35 -47.79
N ALA A 140 -22.32 103.37 -48.02
CA ALA A 140 -23.12 104.62 -48.02
C ALA A 140 -24.61 104.44 -47.63
N ASP A 141 -25.31 103.43 -48.14
CA ASP A 141 -26.79 103.37 -48.11
C ASP A 141 -27.44 102.71 -46.88
N LEU A 142 -26.64 102.18 -45.94
CA LEU A 142 -27.16 101.36 -44.83
C LEU A 142 -28.08 102.11 -43.84
N LEU A 143 -28.06 103.45 -43.85
CA LEU A 143 -28.94 104.28 -43.02
C LEU A 143 -30.38 104.32 -43.55
N GLN A 144 -30.58 104.41 -44.87
CA GLN A 144 -31.92 104.57 -45.45
C GLN A 144 -32.76 103.29 -45.39
N VAL A 145 -32.10 102.12 -45.30
CA VAL A 145 -32.77 100.81 -45.09
C VAL A 145 -33.31 100.67 -43.66
N ALA A 146 -32.66 101.30 -42.67
CA ALA A 146 -33.08 101.21 -41.26
C ALA A 146 -34.39 101.98 -41.00
N ASP A 147 -34.54 103.18 -41.57
CA ASP A 147 -35.72 104.02 -41.36
C ASP A 147 -37.00 103.38 -41.96
N ASN A 148 -36.91 102.79 -43.16
CA ASN A 148 -38.02 102.06 -43.78
C ASN A 148 -38.51 100.90 -42.89
N ARG A 149 -37.60 100.20 -42.21
CA ARG A 149 -37.93 99.05 -41.34
C ARG A 149 -38.67 99.45 -40.07
N ILE A 150 -38.49 100.69 -39.59
CA ILE A 150 -39.22 101.22 -38.42
C ILE A 150 -40.70 101.47 -38.79
N GLN A 151 -40.97 101.87 -40.03
CA GLN A 151 -42.32 102.19 -40.50
C GLN A 151 -43.19 100.92 -40.65
N GLU A 152 -42.63 99.84 -41.22
CA GLU A 152 -43.31 98.53 -41.33
C GLU A 152 -43.81 98.00 -39.97
N LEU A 153 -42.99 98.13 -38.92
CA LEU A 153 -43.31 97.64 -37.58
C LEU A 153 -44.46 98.42 -36.90
N GLN A 154 -44.78 99.64 -37.37
CA GLN A 154 -45.92 100.40 -36.84
C GLN A 154 -47.26 99.91 -37.43
N GLU A 155 -47.28 99.43 -38.67
CA GLU A 155 -48.49 98.92 -39.33
C GLU A 155 -48.93 97.55 -38.76
N GLU A 156 -47.98 96.67 -38.41
CA GLU A 156 -48.27 95.37 -37.81
C GLU A 156 -49.01 95.49 -36.46
N VAL A 157 -48.66 96.48 -35.64
CA VAL A 157 -49.28 96.72 -34.32
C VAL A 157 -50.76 97.09 -34.46
N GLN A 158 -51.12 97.87 -35.48
CA GLN A 158 -52.50 98.31 -35.68
C GLN A 158 -53.41 97.15 -36.11
N GLN A 159 -52.93 96.22 -36.94
CA GLN A 159 -53.69 95.03 -37.35
C GLN A 159 -54.00 94.06 -36.20
N LEU A 160 -53.16 94.02 -35.16
CA LEU A 160 -53.39 93.17 -33.98
C LEU A 160 -54.51 93.71 -33.08
N GLN A 161 -54.70 95.02 -33.01
CA GLN A 161 -55.75 95.64 -32.20
C GLN A 161 -57.16 95.32 -32.73
N GLU A 162 -57.35 95.32 -34.06
CA GLU A 162 -58.67 95.01 -34.67
C GLU A 162 -59.11 93.55 -34.43
N LYS A 163 -58.16 92.61 -34.39
CA LYS A 163 -58.45 91.18 -34.12
C LYS A 163 -58.93 90.93 -32.69
N LEU A 164 -58.48 91.73 -31.72
CA LEU A 164 -58.89 91.62 -30.32
C LEU A 164 -60.40 91.89 -30.16
N ALA A 165 -60.89 92.99 -30.75
CA ALA A 165 -62.29 93.41 -30.66
C ALA A 165 -63.27 92.40 -31.27
N GLN A 166 -62.85 91.62 -32.27
CA GLN A 166 -63.68 90.55 -32.84
C GLN A 166 -63.83 89.35 -31.90
N MET A 167 -62.76 88.98 -31.17
CA MET A 167 -62.78 87.88 -30.20
C MET A 167 -63.75 88.14 -29.05
N GLU A 168 -63.72 89.35 -28.48
CA GLU A 168 -64.55 89.74 -27.33
C GLU A 168 -66.06 89.59 -27.62
N LYS A 169 -66.49 89.91 -28.84
CA LYS A 169 -67.89 89.76 -29.25
C LYS A 169 -68.35 88.30 -29.28
N GLY A 170 -67.49 87.37 -29.71
CA GLY A 170 -67.83 85.94 -29.77
C GLY A 170 -68.04 85.31 -28.38
N VAL A 171 -67.30 85.77 -27.36
CA VAL A 171 -67.43 85.28 -25.98
C VAL A 171 -68.81 85.57 -25.37
N LEU A 172 -69.40 86.72 -25.70
CA LEU A 172 -70.73 87.13 -25.23
C LEU A 172 -71.84 86.19 -25.73
N ASP A 173 -71.76 85.73 -26.98
CA ASP A 173 -72.78 84.86 -27.57
C ASP A 173 -72.73 83.44 -26.98
N TYR A 174 -71.54 82.90 -26.71
CA TYR A 174 -71.39 81.56 -26.11
C TYR A 174 -71.89 81.50 -24.66
N SER A 175 -71.61 82.51 -23.82
CA SER A 175 -72.09 82.55 -22.43
C SER A 175 -73.62 82.43 -22.34
N LYS A 176 -74.34 83.06 -23.27
CA LYS A 176 -75.81 83.01 -23.35
C LYS A 176 -76.37 81.63 -23.69
N GLN A 177 -75.57 80.80 -24.37
CA GLN A 177 -75.93 79.44 -24.74
C GLN A 177 -75.69 78.43 -23.59
N ILE A 178 -74.74 78.72 -22.70
CA ILE A 178 -74.42 77.89 -21.52
C ILE A 178 -75.57 77.94 -20.51
N GLU A 179 -76.09 79.13 -20.17
CA GLU A 179 -77.23 79.26 -19.23
C GLU A 179 -78.45 78.42 -19.63
N LEU A 180 -78.71 78.25 -20.93
CA LEU A 180 -79.84 77.46 -21.43
C LEU A 180 -79.63 75.95 -21.21
N ARG A 181 -78.38 75.47 -21.24
CA ARG A 181 -78.05 74.07 -20.96
C ARG A 181 -78.13 73.75 -19.46
N GLU A 182 -77.66 74.65 -18.60
CA GLU A 182 -77.60 74.40 -17.15
C GLU A 182 -78.99 74.19 -16.53
N ARG A 183 -80.00 74.95 -16.99
CA ARG A 183 -81.40 74.78 -16.58
C ARG A 183 -81.96 73.39 -16.92
N GLU A 184 -81.54 72.80 -18.04
CA GLU A 184 -81.99 71.48 -18.47
C GLU A 184 -81.25 70.34 -17.75
N ILE A 185 -79.98 70.53 -17.40
CA ILE A 185 -79.22 69.57 -16.58
C ILE A 185 -79.87 69.41 -15.19
N GLN A 186 -80.26 70.52 -14.54
CA GLN A 186 -80.93 70.48 -13.22
C GLN A 186 -82.24 69.67 -13.24
N ARG A 187 -82.99 69.73 -14.34
CA ARG A 187 -84.22 68.93 -14.53
C ARG A 187 -83.95 67.43 -14.59
N LEU A 188 -82.85 67.03 -15.22
CA LEU A 188 -82.47 65.62 -15.41
C LEU A 188 -81.84 65.00 -14.16
N SER A 189 -81.05 65.76 -13.39
CA SER A 189 -80.42 65.25 -12.16
C SER A 189 -81.42 64.76 -11.12
N LEU A 190 -82.53 65.48 -10.91
CA LEU A 190 -83.56 65.13 -9.92
C LEU A 190 -84.28 63.79 -10.20
N ALA A 191 -84.12 63.21 -11.39
CA ALA A 191 -84.76 61.94 -11.76
C ALA A 191 -83.88 60.70 -11.50
N LEU A 192 -82.64 60.86 -11.02
CA LEU A 192 -81.63 59.79 -10.99
C LEU A 192 -81.13 59.36 -9.59
N ASP A 193 -81.55 60.02 -8.50
CA ASP A 193 -81.08 59.75 -7.12
C ASP A 193 -81.67 58.46 -6.48
N GLY A 194 -81.73 57.35 -7.23
CA GLY A 194 -82.43 56.11 -6.86
C GLY A 194 -81.57 54.85 -6.67
N GLY A 195 -80.23 54.93 -6.71
CA GLY A 195 -79.36 53.74 -6.62
C GLY A 195 -77.94 54.02 -6.10
N CYS A 196 -77.33 53.01 -5.47
CA CYS A 196 -76.01 53.09 -4.83
C CYS A 196 -74.85 53.39 -5.81
N SER A 197 -73.81 54.11 -5.35
CA SER A 197 -72.80 54.68 -6.25
C SER A 197 -71.73 53.70 -6.75
N PRO A 198 -71.16 53.93 -7.96
CA PRO A 198 -70.13 53.06 -8.54
C PRO A 198 -68.80 52.99 -7.76
N ASP A 199 -68.46 54.02 -6.98
CA ASP A 199 -67.15 54.15 -6.33
C ASP A 199 -66.88 53.06 -5.29
N VAL A 200 -67.92 52.59 -4.60
CA VAL A 200 -67.80 51.52 -3.59
C VAL A 200 -67.40 50.19 -4.25
N LEU A 201 -68.03 49.84 -5.37
CA LEU A 201 -67.71 48.63 -6.15
C LEU A 201 -66.29 48.71 -6.75
N SER A 202 -65.87 49.90 -7.19
CA SER A 202 -64.51 50.14 -7.67
C SER A 202 -63.46 49.94 -6.55
N LEU A 203 -63.73 50.43 -5.34
CA LEU A 203 -62.86 50.26 -4.18
C LEU A 203 -62.76 48.79 -3.73
N GLU A 204 -63.89 48.07 -3.69
CA GLU A 204 -63.93 46.66 -3.28
C GLU A 204 -63.18 45.76 -4.27
N THR A 205 -63.36 45.98 -5.58
CA THR A 205 -62.60 45.27 -6.63
C THR A 205 -61.09 45.53 -6.50
N ARG A 206 -60.70 46.78 -6.21
CA ARG A 206 -59.28 47.15 -6.04
C ARG A 206 -58.66 46.52 -4.78
N ASN A 207 -59.43 46.41 -3.70
CA ASN A 207 -58.95 45.77 -2.47
C ASN A 207 -58.70 44.27 -2.69
N GLN A 208 -59.59 43.56 -3.39
CA GLN A 208 -59.37 42.15 -3.74
C GLN A 208 -58.14 41.94 -4.65
N THR A 209 -57.82 42.87 -5.55
CA THR A 209 -56.57 42.80 -6.32
C THR A 209 -55.34 43.06 -5.47
N ASN A 210 -55.43 43.97 -4.49
CA ASN A 210 -54.32 44.27 -3.58
C ASN A 210 -54.03 43.09 -2.64
N GLU A 211 -55.05 42.41 -2.11
CA GLU A 211 -54.88 41.21 -1.28
C GLU A 211 -54.19 40.07 -2.04
N LYS A 212 -54.56 39.84 -3.31
CA LYS A 212 -53.90 38.86 -4.18
C LYS A 212 -52.43 39.22 -4.44
N LEU A 213 -52.12 40.50 -4.61
CA LEU A 213 -50.75 40.98 -4.77
C LEU A 213 -49.93 40.81 -3.48
N ILE A 214 -50.51 41.14 -2.31
CA ILE A 214 -49.87 40.94 -1.00
C ILE A 214 -49.58 39.45 -0.77
N ALA A 215 -50.54 38.56 -1.06
CA ALA A 215 -50.33 37.12 -0.96
C ALA A 215 -49.20 36.62 -1.86
N HIS A 216 -49.11 37.12 -3.11
CA HIS A 216 -48.02 36.76 -4.02
C HIS A 216 -46.66 37.30 -3.54
N LEU A 217 -46.61 38.54 -3.05
CA LEU A 217 -45.41 39.14 -2.48
C LEU A 217 -44.93 38.40 -1.22
N ASN A 218 -45.83 37.95 -0.37
CA ASN A 218 -45.47 37.14 0.81
C ASN A 218 -44.82 35.81 0.40
N VAL A 219 -45.37 35.09 -0.58
CA VAL A 219 -44.74 33.86 -1.11
C VAL A 219 -43.36 34.15 -1.71
N GLN A 220 -43.18 35.30 -2.36
CA GLN A 220 -41.87 35.72 -2.87
C GLN A 220 -40.89 36.06 -1.73
N VAL A 221 -41.36 36.71 -0.66
CA VAL A 221 -40.56 37.00 0.53
C VAL A 221 -40.15 35.72 1.23
N ASP A 222 -41.04 34.74 1.40
CA ASP A 222 -40.73 33.44 2.00
C ASP A 222 -39.68 32.68 1.19
N PHE A 223 -39.79 32.69 -0.15
CA PHE A 223 -38.79 32.10 -1.04
C PHE A 223 -37.42 32.79 -0.91
N LEU A 224 -37.40 34.13 -0.85
CA LEU A 224 -36.16 34.90 -0.66
C LEU A 224 -35.55 34.70 0.74
N GLN A 225 -36.37 34.57 1.79
CA GLN A 225 -35.90 34.25 3.15
C GLN A 225 -35.30 32.84 3.22
N GLN A 226 -35.93 31.85 2.57
CA GLN A 226 -35.39 30.50 2.49
C GLN A 226 -34.07 30.47 1.70
N ALA A 227 -34.00 31.16 0.55
CA ALA A 227 -32.78 31.28 -0.24
C ALA A 227 -31.65 32.00 0.55
N ASN A 228 -31.96 33.07 1.28
CA ASN A 228 -31.00 33.75 2.14
C ASN A 228 -30.48 32.83 3.26
N LYS A 229 -31.36 32.05 3.90
CA LYS A 229 -30.99 31.08 4.95
C LYS A 229 -30.11 29.95 4.42
N GLU A 230 -30.36 29.49 3.19
CA GLU A 230 -29.51 28.52 2.50
C GLU A 230 -28.13 29.11 2.15
N LEU A 231 -28.08 30.37 1.69
CA LEU A 231 -26.84 31.10 1.47
C LEU A 231 -26.06 31.35 2.76
N GLU A 232 -26.72 31.74 3.85
CA GLU A 232 -26.10 31.89 5.18
C GLU A 232 -25.49 30.57 5.67
N LYS A 233 -26.20 29.45 5.51
CA LYS A 233 -25.67 28.11 5.80
C LYS A 233 -24.44 27.78 4.95
N HIS A 234 -24.47 28.09 3.66
CA HIS A 234 -23.33 27.87 2.77
C HIS A 234 -22.13 28.76 3.11
N ILE A 235 -22.36 30.01 3.52
CA ILE A 235 -21.30 30.90 4.01
C ILE A 235 -20.68 30.35 5.30
N GLN A 236 -21.49 29.80 6.21
CA GLN A 236 -21.01 29.16 7.44
C GLN A 236 -20.18 27.90 7.13
N GLU A 237 -20.65 27.02 6.24
CA GLU A 237 -19.91 25.84 5.76
C GLU A 237 -18.57 26.23 5.08
N LEU A 238 -18.57 27.33 4.30
CA LEU A 238 -17.36 27.89 3.69
C LEU A 238 -16.40 28.53 4.72
N MET A 239 -16.92 29.07 5.81
CA MET A 239 -16.10 29.60 6.91
C MET A 239 -15.46 28.48 7.74
N GLU A 240 -16.19 27.40 8.02
CA GLU A 240 -15.67 26.23 8.73
C GLU A 240 -14.61 25.49 7.89
N THR A 241 -14.85 25.28 6.59
CA THR A 241 -13.85 24.70 5.68
C THR A 241 -12.65 25.61 5.47
N LYS A 242 -12.82 26.94 5.49
CA LYS A 242 -11.69 27.88 5.52
C LYS A 242 -10.89 27.73 6.81
N GLU A 243 -11.53 27.59 7.97
CA GLU A 243 -10.84 27.41 9.24
C GLU A 243 -10.01 26.11 9.24
N THR A 244 -10.60 24.97 8.84
CA THR A 244 -9.85 23.71 8.73
C THR A 244 -8.65 23.84 7.80
N VAL A 245 -8.83 24.39 6.60
CA VAL A 245 -7.73 24.65 5.65
C VAL A 245 -6.65 25.57 6.25
N THR A 246 -7.02 26.61 7.01
CA THR A 246 -6.01 27.45 7.68
C THR A 246 -5.23 26.70 8.76
N THR A 247 -5.87 25.80 9.52
CA THR A 247 -5.15 24.95 10.48
C THR A 247 -4.23 23.95 9.79
N GLU A 248 -4.63 23.39 8.64
CA GLU A 248 -3.79 22.53 7.82
C GLU A 248 -2.58 23.29 7.25
N VAL A 249 -2.77 24.51 6.75
CA VAL A 249 -1.69 25.38 6.27
C VAL A 249 -0.68 25.70 7.40
N VAL A 250 -1.15 25.99 8.62
CA VAL A 250 -0.27 26.20 9.79
C VAL A 250 0.47 24.90 10.15
N ASN A 251 -0.19 23.75 10.14
CA ASN A 251 0.44 22.46 10.41
C ASN A 251 1.48 22.08 9.34
N LEU A 252 1.22 22.37 8.07
CA LEU A 252 2.16 22.18 6.96
C LEU A 252 3.33 23.18 7.07
N SER A 253 3.09 24.43 7.47
CA SER A 253 4.16 25.42 7.73
C SER A 253 5.09 24.94 8.85
N ASN A 254 4.54 24.51 9.98
CA ASN A 254 5.31 23.96 11.10
C ASN A 254 6.08 22.69 10.72
N ARG A 255 5.55 21.88 9.79
CA ARG A 255 6.24 20.70 9.25
C ARG A 255 7.35 21.06 8.28
N ASN A 256 7.15 22.07 7.44
CA ASN A 256 8.18 22.60 6.54
C ASN A 256 9.32 23.24 7.34
N GLU A 257 9.04 23.96 8.42
CA GLU A 257 10.08 24.52 9.30
C GLU A 257 10.96 23.43 9.91
N LYS A 258 10.37 22.33 10.39
CA LYS A 258 11.12 21.15 10.87
C LYS A 258 11.96 20.50 9.76
N LEU A 259 11.41 20.37 8.56
CA LEU A 259 12.17 19.85 7.41
C LEU A 259 13.32 20.80 7.01
N CYS A 260 13.16 22.12 7.14
CA CYS A 260 14.25 23.07 6.97
C CYS A 260 15.33 22.90 8.04
N GLN A 261 14.95 22.67 9.31
CA GLN A 261 15.91 22.37 10.38
C GLN A 261 16.68 21.06 10.09
N GLU A 262 15.98 19.97 9.74
CA GLU A 262 16.59 18.70 9.32
C GLU A 262 17.54 18.88 8.12
N LEU A 263 17.16 19.70 7.12
CA LEU A 263 18.04 20.03 5.99
C LEU A 263 19.30 20.79 6.45
N THR A 264 19.19 21.77 7.35
CA THR A 264 20.39 22.47 7.88
C THR A 264 21.30 21.56 8.70
N GLU A 265 20.75 20.54 9.39
CA GLU A 265 21.57 19.52 10.06
C GLU A 265 22.29 18.61 9.06
N ILE A 266 21.62 18.23 7.97
CA ILE A 266 22.22 17.47 6.86
C ILE A 266 23.33 18.30 6.18
N ASP A 267 23.12 19.59 5.92
CA ASP A 267 24.14 20.48 5.36
C ASP A 267 25.35 20.61 6.29
N GLN A 268 25.14 20.75 7.60
CA GLN A 268 26.24 20.76 8.58
C GLN A 268 27.00 19.42 8.63
N LEU A 269 26.31 18.29 8.45
CA LEU A 269 26.94 16.97 8.35
C LEU A 269 27.72 16.82 7.04
N ALA A 270 27.18 17.28 5.92
CA ALA A 270 27.84 17.30 4.62
C ALA A 270 29.13 18.14 4.69
N GLN A 271 29.07 19.36 5.23
CA GLN A 271 30.25 20.21 5.42
C GLN A 271 31.29 19.63 6.41
N ARG A 272 30.88 18.79 7.37
CA ARG A 272 31.83 18.05 8.23
C ARG A 272 32.50 16.92 7.43
N LEU A 273 31.73 16.20 6.62
CA LEU A 273 32.22 15.11 5.78
C LEU A 273 33.17 15.63 4.68
N GLU A 274 32.88 16.79 4.07
CA GLU A 274 33.79 17.47 3.15
C GLU A 274 35.12 17.85 3.81
N ARG A 275 35.08 18.48 4.99
CA ARG A 275 36.32 18.80 5.74
C ARG A 275 37.14 17.54 6.08
N HIS A 276 36.47 16.46 6.48
CA HIS A 276 37.15 15.17 6.73
C HIS A 276 37.75 14.58 5.45
N LYS A 277 37.02 14.63 4.32
CA LYS A 277 37.51 14.20 3.01
C LYS A 277 38.73 15.01 2.58
N GLU A 278 38.70 16.32 2.76
CA GLU A 278 39.80 17.22 2.40
C GLU A 278 41.04 17.01 3.27
N GLN A 279 40.87 16.76 4.58
CA GLN A 279 41.96 16.33 5.46
C GLN A 279 42.59 15.00 5.01
N VAL A 280 41.76 14.01 4.65
CA VAL A 280 42.24 12.70 4.15
C VAL A 280 42.98 12.85 2.82
N LEU A 281 42.49 13.69 1.91
CA LEU A 281 43.18 14.02 0.66
C LEU A 281 44.51 14.73 0.92
N GLU A 282 44.56 15.70 1.84
CA GLU A 282 45.80 16.39 2.20
C GLU A 282 46.85 15.43 2.82
N THR A 283 46.42 14.44 3.61
CA THR A 283 47.33 13.38 4.09
C THR A 283 47.81 12.48 2.96
N ALA A 284 46.93 12.05 2.05
CA ALA A 284 47.30 11.22 0.91
C ALA A 284 48.25 11.95 -0.06
N ASP A 285 48.04 13.25 -0.30
CA ASP A 285 48.94 14.07 -1.14
C ASP A 285 50.31 14.28 -0.49
N LYS A 286 50.38 14.37 0.85
CA LYS A 286 51.67 14.38 1.58
C LYS A 286 52.40 13.06 1.42
N GLU A 287 51.73 11.93 1.66
CA GLU A 287 52.29 10.58 1.49
C GLU A 287 52.73 10.32 0.04
N LEU A 288 51.91 10.69 -0.96
CA LEU A 288 52.28 10.63 -2.38
C LEU A 288 53.45 11.56 -2.71
N GLY A 289 53.54 12.73 -2.05
CA GLY A 289 54.66 13.66 -2.16
C GLY A 289 55.96 13.08 -1.61
N GLU A 290 55.89 12.32 -0.52
CA GLU A 290 57.03 11.61 0.07
C GLU A 290 57.44 10.39 -0.78
N ALA A 291 56.50 9.56 -1.22
CA ALA A 291 56.75 8.47 -2.16
C ALA A 291 57.38 8.97 -3.48
N LYS A 292 56.93 10.12 -4.02
CA LYS A 292 57.55 10.76 -5.19
C LYS A 292 58.98 11.26 -4.91
N LYS A 293 59.31 11.69 -3.69
CA LYS A 293 60.69 12.03 -3.30
C LYS A 293 61.57 10.78 -3.19
N GLU A 294 61.02 9.69 -2.66
CA GLU A 294 61.68 8.39 -2.54
C GLU A 294 62.03 7.80 -3.91
N ILE A 295 61.05 7.73 -4.81
CA ILE A 295 61.24 7.29 -6.21
C ILE A 295 62.30 8.14 -6.91
N LYS A 296 62.33 9.46 -6.68
CA LYS A 296 63.38 10.33 -7.25
C LYS A 296 64.77 10.04 -6.69
N ARG A 297 64.92 9.70 -5.41
CA ARG A 297 66.22 9.26 -4.86
C ARG A 297 66.64 7.92 -5.48
N ASN A 298 65.74 6.95 -5.51
CA ASN A 298 66.00 5.63 -6.11
C ASN A 298 66.40 5.74 -7.60
N LEU A 299 65.75 6.60 -8.39
CA LEU A 299 66.12 6.84 -9.80
C LEU A 299 67.50 7.51 -9.94
N CYS A 300 67.88 8.42 -9.04
CA CYS A 300 69.24 8.98 -9.01
C CYS A 300 70.28 7.93 -8.60
N GLU A 301 69.96 7.06 -7.65
CA GLU A 301 70.84 5.95 -7.24
C GLU A 301 71.01 4.91 -8.35
N MET A 302 69.92 4.53 -9.02
CA MET A 302 69.97 3.69 -10.23
C MET A 302 70.86 4.30 -11.30
N ARG A 303 70.70 5.59 -11.64
CA ARG A 303 71.57 6.27 -12.61
C ARG A 303 73.04 6.28 -12.17
N ASN A 304 73.31 6.51 -10.90
CA ASN A 304 74.67 6.45 -10.35
C ASN A 304 75.26 5.03 -10.42
N LEU A 305 74.44 3.98 -10.30
CA LEU A 305 74.84 2.60 -10.48
C LEU A 305 75.03 2.25 -11.97
N GLU A 306 74.16 2.71 -12.86
CA GLU A 306 74.29 2.58 -14.33
C GLU A 306 75.57 3.25 -14.84
N GLU A 307 75.92 4.43 -14.34
CA GLU A 307 77.19 5.10 -14.63
C GLU A 307 78.40 4.31 -14.11
N LYS A 308 78.31 3.73 -12.91
CA LYS A 308 79.38 2.86 -12.36
C LYS A 308 79.53 1.59 -13.18
N MET A 309 78.43 0.94 -13.54
CA MET A 309 78.41 -0.24 -14.43
C MET A 309 79.00 0.10 -15.79
N SER A 310 78.67 1.26 -16.37
CA SER A 310 79.23 1.72 -17.64
C SER A 310 80.74 1.99 -17.56
N LYS A 311 81.22 2.56 -16.44
CA LYS A 311 82.66 2.77 -16.18
C LYS A 311 83.38 1.44 -16.01
N LEU A 312 82.85 0.51 -15.21
CA LEU A 312 83.40 -0.83 -15.02
C LEU A 312 83.40 -1.65 -16.32
N GLN A 313 82.35 -1.55 -17.14
CA GLN A 313 82.30 -2.19 -18.46
C GLN A 313 83.39 -1.64 -19.40
N TRP A 314 83.60 -0.32 -19.40
CA TRP A 314 84.66 0.30 -20.19
C TRP A 314 86.06 -0.11 -19.70
N GLU A 315 86.28 -0.16 -18.38
CA GLU A 315 87.54 -0.66 -17.78
C GLU A 315 87.78 -2.14 -18.13
N LEU A 316 86.73 -2.96 -18.14
CA LEU A 316 86.77 -4.37 -18.55
C LEU A 316 87.10 -4.52 -20.04
N ASP A 317 86.47 -3.74 -20.92
CA ASP A 317 86.72 -3.75 -22.36
C ASP A 317 88.15 -3.30 -22.70
N VAL A 318 88.68 -2.30 -21.98
CA VAL A 318 90.09 -1.87 -22.10
C VAL A 318 91.03 -2.97 -21.63
N SER A 319 90.73 -3.61 -20.50
CA SER A 319 91.51 -4.75 -19.98
C SER A 319 91.49 -5.95 -20.94
N HIS A 320 90.37 -6.20 -21.63
CA HIS A 320 90.26 -7.26 -22.63
C HIS A 320 91.11 -6.97 -23.87
N LYS A 321 91.11 -5.72 -24.37
CA LYS A 321 91.95 -5.28 -25.49
C LYS A 321 93.44 -5.35 -25.13
N GLU A 322 93.83 -5.00 -23.91
CA GLU A 322 95.21 -5.14 -23.46
C GLU A 322 95.63 -6.62 -23.33
N LYS A 323 94.74 -7.49 -22.83
CA LYS A 323 94.94 -8.95 -22.80
C LYS A 323 95.10 -9.55 -24.21
N GLU A 324 94.31 -9.09 -25.19
CA GLU A 324 94.46 -9.51 -26.60
C GLU A 324 95.78 -9.04 -27.22
N ARG A 325 96.21 -7.81 -26.93
CA ARG A 325 97.53 -7.29 -27.33
C ARG A 325 98.66 -8.13 -26.73
N LEU A 326 98.61 -8.40 -25.43
CA LEU A 326 99.58 -9.23 -24.73
C LEU A 326 99.61 -10.68 -25.25
N ASN A 327 98.46 -11.28 -25.55
CA ASN A 327 98.40 -12.60 -26.19
C ASN A 327 99.04 -12.59 -27.59
N SER A 328 98.85 -11.52 -28.35
CA SER A 328 99.46 -11.36 -29.68
C SER A 328 100.99 -11.20 -29.59
N GLU A 329 101.47 -10.43 -28.62
CA GLU A 329 102.92 -10.30 -28.32
C GLU A 329 103.52 -11.63 -27.81
N LEU A 330 102.78 -12.40 -27.02
CA LEU A 330 103.20 -13.72 -26.54
C LEU A 330 103.29 -14.75 -27.67
N LEU A 331 102.36 -14.73 -28.63
CA LEU A 331 102.41 -15.57 -29.82
C LEU A 331 103.68 -15.26 -30.65
N LEU A 332 103.94 -13.98 -30.90
CA LEU A 332 105.15 -13.53 -31.60
C LEU A 332 106.44 -13.95 -30.87
N LYS A 333 106.43 -13.99 -29.53
CA LYS A 333 107.54 -14.50 -28.71
C LYS A 333 107.76 -16.00 -28.92
N SER A 334 106.68 -16.79 -29.03
CA SER A 334 106.79 -18.24 -29.30
C SER A 334 107.38 -18.54 -30.69
N ASP A 335 107.03 -17.74 -31.69
CA ASP A 335 107.64 -17.82 -33.02
C ASP A 335 109.15 -17.48 -32.96
N LEU A 336 109.52 -16.44 -32.21
CA LEU A 336 110.93 -16.07 -32.00
C LEU A 336 111.72 -17.13 -31.23
N GLU A 337 111.14 -17.75 -30.19
CA GLU A 337 111.75 -18.88 -29.47
C GLU A 337 111.99 -20.08 -30.40
N THR A 338 111.05 -20.35 -31.32
CA THR A 338 111.20 -21.39 -32.35
C THR A 338 112.37 -21.08 -33.30
N VAL A 339 112.51 -19.83 -33.76
CA VAL A 339 113.63 -19.38 -34.60
C VAL A 339 114.96 -19.45 -33.84
N VAL A 340 115.00 -19.05 -32.57
CA VAL A 340 116.20 -19.17 -31.72
C VAL A 340 116.62 -20.64 -31.61
N HIS A 341 115.68 -21.56 -31.40
CA HIS A 341 116.00 -22.98 -31.31
C HIS A 341 116.56 -23.56 -32.63
N GLN A 342 116.05 -23.11 -33.78
CA GLN A 342 116.62 -23.47 -35.10
C GLN A 342 118.04 -22.92 -35.27
N LEU A 343 118.30 -21.67 -34.86
CA LEU A 343 119.62 -21.05 -34.91
C LEU A 343 120.61 -21.74 -33.96
N GLU A 344 120.17 -22.21 -32.80
CA GLU A 344 121.01 -22.99 -31.88
C GLU A 344 121.37 -24.37 -32.45
N GLN A 345 120.45 -25.04 -33.15
CA GLN A 345 120.73 -26.30 -33.85
C GLN A 345 121.76 -26.12 -34.98
N GLU A 346 121.62 -25.09 -35.82
CA GLU A 346 122.61 -24.79 -36.87
C GLU A 346 123.95 -24.31 -36.28
N LYS A 347 123.96 -23.55 -35.17
CA LYS A 347 125.17 -23.22 -34.42
C LYS A 347 125.89 -24.47 -33.92
N GLN A 348 125.17 -25.44 -33.35
CA GLN A 348 125.76 -26.73 -32.93
C GLN A 348 126.31 -27.51 -34.13
N ARG A 349 125.60 -27.52 -35.27
CA ARG A 349 126.03 -28.18 -36.51
C ARG A 349 127.31 -27.57 -37.07
N LEU A 350 127.39 -26.24 -37.13
CA LEU A 350 128.58 -25.49 -37.55
C LEU A 350 129.75 -25.69 -36.58
N SER A 351 129.49 -25.70 -35.27
CA SER A 351 130.52 -25.96 -34.26
C SER A 351 131.13 -27.36 -34.40
N LYS A 352 130.31 -28.39 -34.68
CA LYS A 352 130.79 -29.75 -35.00
C LYS A 352 131.64 -29.79 -36.29
N LYS A 353 131.27 -29.04 -37.34
CA LYS A 353 132.10 -28.89 -38.55
C LYS A 353 133.44 -28.22 -38.24
N LEU A 354 133.44 -27.12 -37.47
CA LEU A 354 134.66 -26.44 -37.05
C LEU A 354 135.59 -27.34 -36.24
N GLN A 355 135.06 -28.16 -35.33
CA GLN A 355 135.84 -29.18 -34.63
C GLN A 355 136.46 -30.21 -35.59
N SER A 356 135.73 -30.66 -36.61
CA SER A 356 136.29 -31.59 -37.62
C SER A 356 137.41 -30.94 -38.45
N PHE A 357 137.27 -29.68 -38.86
CA PHE A 357 138.34 -28.96 -39.56
C PHE A 357 139.58 -28.75 -38.68
N ALA A 358 139.40 -28.40 -37.40
CA ALA A 358 140.50 -28.28 -36.44
C ALA A 358 141.22 -29.62 -36.16
N VAL A 359 140.58 -30.78 -36.41
CA VAL A 359 141.27 -32.08 -36.40
C VAL A 359 142.10 -32.25 -37.67
N THR A 360 141.51 -32.03 -38.86
CA THR A 360 142.25 -32.15 -40.13
C THR A 360 143.43 -31.16 -40.24
N GLU A 361 143.31 -29.97 -39.66
CA GLU A 361 144.39 -28.98 -39.59
C GLU A 361 145.57 -29.51 -38.74
N ARG A 362 145.30 -30.11 -37.59
CA ARG A 362 146.36 -30.74 -36.76
C ARG A 362 147.05 -31.89 -37.48
N GLU A 363 146.29 -32.72 -38.19
CA GLU A 363 146.84 -33.83 -39.00
C GLU A 363 147.77 -33.31 -40.10
N LEU A 364 147.35 -32.29 -40.85
CA LEU A 364 148.19 -31.62 -41.85
C LEU A 364 149.43 -30.95 -41.22
N THR A 365 149.28 -30.33 -40.04
CA THR A 365 150.41 -29.69 -39.35
C THR A 365 151.46 -30.71 -38.92
N LEU A 366 151.01 -31.86 -38.36
CA LEU A 366 151.90 -32.98 -38.02
C LEU A 366 152.59 -33.56 -39.26
N GLU A 367 151.92 -33.62 -40.41
CA GLU A 367 152.52 -34.08 -41.66
C GLU A 367 153.58 -33.09 -42.20
N VAL A 368 153.34 -31.78 -42.09
CA VAL A 368 154.33 -30.74 -42.43
C VAL A 368 155.55 -30.81 -41.51
N GLU A 369 155.38 -31.11 -40.22
CA GLU A 369 156.52 -31.34 -39.31
C GLU A 369 157.26 -32.64 -39.61
N ARG A 370 156.55 -33.72 -39.98
CA ARG A 370 157.16 -34.99 -40.43
C ARG A 370 158.04 -34.77 -41.66
N MET A 371 157.52 -34.10 -42.68
CA MET A 371 158.28 -33.74 -43.90
C MET A 371 159.45 -32.78 -43.63
N ARG A 372 159.38 -31.97 -42.57
CA ARG A 372 160.50 -31.11 -42.13
C ARG A 372 161.67 -31.89 -41.54
N LEU A 373 161.44 -33.05 -40.93
CA LEU A 373 162.46 -33.82 -40.22
C LEU A 373 163.23 -34.80 -41.11
N GLU A 374 162.61 -35.39 -42.15
CA GLU A 374 163.24 -36.47 -42.92
C GLU A 374 164.20 -36.03 -44.06
N HIS A 375 164.18 -34.76 -44.51
CA HIS A 375 164.89 -34.34 -45.74
C HIS A 375 165.77 -33.07 -45.60
N GLY A 376 166.34 -32.79 -44.42
CA GLY A 376 167.05 -31.54 -44.15
C GLY A 376 168.54 -31.47 -44.57
N ILE A 377 168.86 -30.76 -45.67
CA ILE A 377 170.23 -30.21 -45.91
C ILE A 377 170.22 -28.69 -46.19
N LYS A 378 170.59 -27.93 -45.15
CA LYS A 378 171.29 -26.62 -45.11
C LYS A 378 170.92 -25.50 -46.12
N ARG A 379 170.38 -24.38 -45.58
CA ARG A 379 170.81 -23.01 -45.96
C ARG A 379 170.90 -22.11 -44.71
N ARG A 380 171.53 -20.94 -44.89
CA ARG A 380 172.19 -20.10 -43.86
C ARG A 380 171.51 -18.72 -43.71
N ASP A 381 171.82 -18.05 -42.61
CA ASP A 381 171.73 -16.59 -42.35
C ASP A 381 170.34 -15.92 -42.37
N LYS A 382 169.88 -15.47 -41.18
CA LYS A 382 169.39 -14.09 -40.92
C LYS A 382 169.17 -13.80 -39.42
N SER A 383 169.29 -12.51 -39.10
CA SER A 383 169.42 -11.90 -37.77
C SER A 383 168.09 -11.87 -36.97
N PRO A 384 168.10 -11.54 -35.65
CA PRO A 384 166.99 -11.83 -34.75
C PRO A 384 165.74 -11.02 -35.09
N SER A 385 164.59 -11.68 -35.11
CA SER A 385 163.38 -11.06 -35.63
C SER A 385 162.70 -10.19 -34.58
N ARG A 386 162.27 -9.00 -35.03
CA ARG A 386 161.44 -8.05 -34.27
C ARG A 386 160.11 -8.67 -33.80
N LEU A 387 159.71 -9.82 -34.35
CA LEU A 387 158.57 -10.59 -33.89
C LEU A 387 158.86 -11.29 -32.56
N ASP A 388 160.08 -11.75 -32.28
CA ASP A 388 160.41 -12.36 -30.97
C ASP A 388 160.46 -11.31 -29.86
N THR A 389 160.89 -10.08 -30.18
CA THR A 389 160.86 -8.97 -29.21
C THR A 389 159.45 -8.44 -28.98
N PHE A 390 158.60 -8.43 -30.02
CA PHE A 390 157.20 -8.05 -29.91
C PHE A 390 156.34 -9.14 -29.25
N LEU A 391 156.61 -10.41 -29.54
CA LEU A 391 156.05 -11.54 -28.81
C LEU A 391 156.48 -11.47 -27.36
N LYS A 392 157.77 -11.30 -27.05
CA LYS A 392 158.22 -11.15 -25.65
C LYS A 392 157.60 -9.93 -24.96
N GLY A 393 157.39 -8.81 -25.67
CA GLY A 393 156.64 -7.65 -25.17
C GLY A 393 155.16 -7.98 -24.91
N ILE A 394 154.49 -8.70 -25.81
CA ILE A 394 153.12 -9.19 -25.61
C ILE A 394 153.05 -10.28 -24.54
N GLU A 395 154.10 -11.07 -24.32
CA GLU A 395 154.20 -12.02 -23.22
C GLU A 395 154.43 -11.33 -21.88
N GLU A 396 155.22 -10.25 -21.86
CA GLU A 396 155.42 -9.39 -20.68
C GLU A 396 154.16 -8.56 -20.38
N GLU A 397 153.42 -8.07 -21.39
CA GLU A 397 152.10 -7.44 -21.22
C GLU A 397 151.02 -8.45 -20.83
N ARG A 398 150.99 -9.64 -21.45
CA ARG A 398 150.11 -10.75 -21.04
C ARG A 398 150.40 -11.17 -19.61
N ASP A 399 151.66 -11.29 -19.21
CA ASP A 399 152.04 -11.70 -17.86
C ASP A 399 151.91 -10.56 -16.85
N TYR A 400 151.98 -9.29 -17.30
CA TYR A 400 151.58 -8.12 -16.51
C TYR A 400 150.07 -8.12 -16.28
N TYR A 401 149.24 -8.21 -17.32
CA TYR A 401 147.79 -8.29 -17.19
C TYR A 401 147.32 -9.58 -16.53
N LYS A 402 148.06 -10.69 -16.64
CA LYS A 402 147.79 -11.92 -15.91
C LYS A 402 148.16 -11.77 -14.43
N LYS A 403 149.27 -11.11 -14.08
CA LYS A 403 149.57 -10.72 -12.68
C LYS A 403 148.57 -9.69 -12.15
N GLU A 404 148.06 -8.79 -12.98
CA GLU A 404 147.05 -7.80 -12.58
C GLU A 404 145.66 -8.45 -12.47
N LEU A 405 145.34 -9.44 -13.31
CA LEU A 405 144.16 -10.29 -13.19
C LEU A 405 144.29 -11.25 -11.99
N GLU A 406 145.47 -11.77 -11.67
CA GLU A 406 145.74 -12.56 -10.47
C GLU A 406 145.68 -11.68 -9.20
N LYS A 407 146.11 -10.41 -9.26
CA LYS A 407 145.87 -9.42 -8.18
C LYS A 407 144.39 -9.05 -8.05
N LEU A 408 143.67 -8.86 -9.15
CA LEU A 408 142.23 -8.57 -9.16
C LEU A 408 141.40 -9.79 -8.76
N GLN A 409 141.83 -11.01 -9.10
CA GLN A 409 141.31 -12.26 -8.53
C GLN A 409 141.69 -12.37 -7.05
N HIS A 410 142.89 -12.00 -6.61
CA HIS A 410 143.19 -11.91 -5.18
C HIS A 410 142.37 -10.84 -4.45
N LEU A 411 141.85 -9.81 -5.15
CA LEU A 411 140.96 -8.79 -4.62
C LEU A 411 139.49 -9.27 -4.57
N ILE A 412 139.02 -9.97 -5.60
CA ILE A 412 137.65 -10.49 -5.74
C ILE A 412 137.46 -11.79 -4.94
N GLN A 413 138.44 -12.68 -4.94
CA GLN A 413 138.47 -13.91 -4.16
C GLN A 413 138.72 -13.65 -2.67
N ARG A 414 139.21 -12.45 -2.30
CA ARG A 414 139.10 -11.90 -0.92
C ARG A 414 137.68 -11.55 -0.48
N ARG A 415 136.67 -11.73 -1.34
CA ARG A 415 135.25 -11.61 -0.97
C ARG A 415 134.37 -12.80 -1.37
N SER A 416 134.94 -13.88 -1.92
CA SER A 416 134.20 -15.10 -2.26
C SER A 416 135.09 -16.35 -2.30
N CYS A 417 135.66 -16.71 -1.15
CA CYS A 417 135.90 -18.10 -0.80
C CYS A 417 136.09 -18.26 0.72
N ALA A 418 135.06 -18.75 1.40
CA ALA A 418 135.16 -19.31 2.74
C ALA A 418 134.85 -20.80 2.69
N ILE A 419 135.86 -21.62 2.97
CA ILE A 419 135.76 -22.89 3.71
C ILE A 419 135.07 -24.06 2.98
N ASN A 420 135.84 -24.64 2.05
CA ASN A 420 136.33 -26.03 2.09
C ASN A 420 135.95 -26.97 3.28
N TYR A 421 135.59 -28.22 2.93
CA TYR A 421 135.87 -29.51 3.62
C TYR A 421 135.31 -29.77 5.05
N SER A 422 134.32 -30.68 5.22
CA SER A 422 134.46 -32.14 5.52
C SER A 422 134.50 -32.46 7.04
N ALA A 423 134.04 -33.60 7.60
CA ALA A 423 133.60 -34.90 7.05
C ALA A 423 132.69 -35.67 8.06
N ARG A 424 132.15 -36.84 7.65
CA ARG A 424 131.97 -38.12 8.42
C ARG A 424 131.57 -38.02 9.93
N GLU A 425 130.49 -38.61 10.45
CA GLU A 425 130.25 -40.08 10.56
C GLU A 425 128.76 -40.48 10.82
N LYS A 426 128.52 -41.77 11.17
CA LYS A 426 127.27 -42.54 11.03
C LYS A 426 126.38 -42.60 12.31
N PRO A 427 125.14 -43.16 12.26
CA PRO A 427 124.05 -42.96 13.23
C PRO A 427 124.02 -44.03 14.34
N PRO A 428 122.99 -44.09 15.24
CA PRO A 428 121.79 -44.93 14.96
C PRO A 428 120.45 -44.58 15.69
N VAL A 429 119.31 -45.07 15.14
CA VAL A 429 118.19 -45.85 15.76
C VAL A 429 117.58 -45.36 17.11
N VAL A 430 116.23 -45.23 17.31
CA VAL A 430 115.29 -46.27 17.80
C VAL A 430 113.80 -45.85 17.62
N LYS A 431 112.95 -46.88 17.38
CA LYS A 431 111.48 -47.07 17.48
C LYS A 431 110.71 -46.17 18.50
N CYS A 432 109.44 -45.77 18.33
CA CYS A 432 108.19 -46.46 17.93
C CYS A 432 107.55 -47.37 19.01
N SER A 433 106.49 -46.86 19.66
CA SER A 433 105.32 -47.48 20.36
C SER A 433 104.68 -46.37 21.21
N GLU A 434 103.41 -46.30 21.60
CA GLU A 434 102.13 -46.98 21.32
C GLU A 434 101.10 -46.25 22.23
N LYS A 435 99.84 -46.14 21.77
CA LYS A 435 98.59 -46.10 22.57
C LYS A 435 98.51 -45.31 23.91
N GLY A 436 97.48 -44.46 24.00
CA GLY A 436 96.63 -44.41 25.20
C GLY A 436 96.63 -43.11 25.99
N ASP A 437 95.54 -42.35 25.79
CA ASP A 437 94.81 -41.55 26.78
C ASP A 437 95.49 -40.37 27.53
N CYS A 438 94.99 -39.17 27.19
CA CYS A 438 94.79 -38.02 28.09
C CYS A 438 96.03 -37.34 28.73
N SER A 439 96.90 -36.74 27.90
CA SER A 439 97.77 -35.60 28.32
C SER A 439 98.22 -34.66 27.16
N THR A 440 97.79 -34.95 25.92
CA THR A 440 98.40 -34.41 24.69
C THR A 440 97.95 -32.99 24.33
N ASP A 441 96.69 -32.63 24.58
CA ASP A 441 96.11 -31.35 24.11
C ASP A 441 96.77 -30.13 24.78
N VAL A 442 97.14 -30.25 26.06
CA VAL A 442 97.90 -29.20 26.77
C VAL A 442 99.29 -29.03 26.19
N HIS A 443 99.93 -30.11 25.74
CA HIS A 443 101.28 -30.06 25.17
C HIS A 443 101.28 -29.51 23.74
N LEU A 444 100.22 -29.73 22.96
CA LEU A 444 100.04 -29.10 21.63
C LEU A 444 99.86 -27.58 21.75
N ILE A 445 98.94 -27.12 22.60
CA ILE A 445 98.72 -25.68 22.85
C ILE A 445 99.99 -24.99 23.36
N THR A 446 100.75 -25.66 24.24
CA THR A 446 102.05 -25.16 24.74
C THR A 446 103.06 -24.99 23.60
N ARG A 447 103.08 -25.91 22.63
CA ARG A 447 104.01 -25.89 21.49
C ARG A 447 103.62 -24.85 20.45
N GLU A 448 102.33 -24.70 20.15
CA GLU A 448 101.78 -23.66 19.28
C GLU A 448 102.02 -22.26 19.87
N ARG A 449 101.82 -22.08 21.19
CA ARG A 449 102.22 -20.87 21.91
C ARG A 449 103.71 -20.56 21.72
N ASP A 450 104.59 -21.56 21.91
CA ASP A 450 106.04 -21.35 21.79
C ASP A 450 106.52 -21.14 20.35
N GLU A 451 105.70 -21.48 19.34
CA GLU A 451 105.94 -21.16 17.94
C GLU A 451 105.43 -19.76 17.57
N LEU A 452 104.25 -19.37 18.07
CA LEU A 452 103.74 -18.01 17.96
C LEU A 452 104.61 -17.00 18.70
N GLN A 453 105.14 -17.35 19.87
CA GLN A 453 106.09 -16.52 20.63
C GLN A 453 107.42 -16.35 19.86
N ARG A 454 107.96 -17.43 19.27
CA ARG A 454 109.15 -17.34 18.39
C ARG A 454 108.88 -16.60 17.07
N MET A 455 107.64 -16.47 16.62
CA MET A 455 107.30 -15.56 15.51
C MET A 455 107.18 -14.11 15.98
N LEU A 456 106.58 -13.86 17.15
CA LEU A 456 106.52 -12.53 17.76
C LEU A 456 107.92 -11.96 18.01
N GLU A 457 108.83 -12.73 18.63
CA GLU A 457 110.23 -12.32 18.83
C GLU A 457 110.95 -11.97 17.50
N ARG A 458 110.60 -12.64 16.39
CA ARG A 458 111.12 -12.29 15.06
C ARG A 458 110.49 -11.01 14.53
N PHE A 459 109.19 -10.80 14.72
CA PHE A 459 108.51 -9.57 14.30
C PHE A 459 108.95 -8.36 15.14
N GLU A 460 109.17 -8.52 16.44
CA GLU A 460 109.76 -7.49 17.31
C GLU A 460 111.16 -7.12 16.82
N LYS A 461 112.02 -8.10 16.53
CA LYS A 461 113.35 -7.84 15.96
C LYS A 461 113.29 -7.19 14.57
N TYR A 462 112.33 -7.57 13.73
CA TYR A 462 112.09 -6.93 12.43
C TYR A 462 111.60 -5.47 12.61
N MET A 463 110.81 -5.19 13.65
CA MET A 463 110.42 -3.83 14.02
C MET A 463 111.59 -3.02 14.58
N GLU A 464 112.48 -3.61 15.37
CA GLU A 464 113.72 -2.93 15.82
C GLU A 464 114.61 -2.55 14.63
N ASP A 465 114.79 -3.46 13.66
CA ASP A 465 115.54 -3.19 12.42
C ASP A 465 114.86 -2.09 11.59
N ILE A 466 113.52 -2.10 11.45
CA ILE A 466 112.78 -1.04 10.76
C ILE A 466 112.92 0.30 11.52
N GLN A 467 112.82 0.32 12.85
CA GLN A 467 113.02 1.54 13.65
C GLN A 467 114.46 2.07 13.55
N SER A 468 115.45 1.19 13.47
CA SER A 468 116.85 1.55 13.23
C SER A 468 117.04 2.16 11.84
N ASN A 469 116.47 1.55 10.80
CA ASN A 469 116.48 2.06 9.44
C ASN A 469 115.75 3.42 9.33
N VAL A 470 114.62 3.60 10.01
CA VAL A 470 113.93 4.90 10.08
C VAL A 470 114.79 5.95 10.76
N LYS A 471 115.53 5.63 11.83
CA LYS A 471 116.49 6.56 12.47
C LYS A 471 117.63 6.94 11.52
N LEU A 472 118.19 5.98 10.78
CA LEU A 472 119.21 6.23 9.76
C LEU A 472 118.68 7.13 8.63
N LEU A 473 117.52 6.81 8.05
CA LEU A 473 116.88 7.62 7.00
C LEU A 473 116.47 9.01 7.51
N THR A 474 116.12 9.15 8.79
CA THR A 474 115.86 10.45 9.45
C THR A 474 117.16 11.27 9.53
N ALA A 475 118.28 10.64 9.91
CA ALA A 475 119.59 11.30 9.93
C ALA A 475 120.11 11.64 8.52
N GLU A 476 119.88 10.79 7.53
CA GLU A 476 120.22 11.07 6.12
C GLU A 476 119.36 12.21 5.54
N ARG A 477 118.05 12.22 5.83
CA ARG A 477 117.15 13.35 5.51
C ARG A 477 117.67 14.64 6.12
N ASP A 478 118.00 14.64 7.41
CA ASP A 478 118.43 15.86 8.11
C ASP A 478 119.79 16.34 7.62
N LYS A 479 120.70 15.41 7.29
CA LYS A 479 121.96 15.72 6.61
C LYS A 479 121.74 16.29 5.20
N LEU A 480 120.81 15.75 4.42
CA LEU A 480 120.42 16.34 3.13
C LEU A 480 119.80 17.73 3.29
N ASN A 481 119.03 17.95 4.36
CA ASN A 481 118.39 19.23 4.64
C ASN A 481 119.40 20.31 5.05
N VAL A 482 120.48 19.92 5.74
CA VAL A 482 121.65 20.77 6.01
C VAL A 482 122.38 21.08 4.70
N LEU A 483 122.77 20.06 3.92
CA LEU A 483 123.43 20.25 2.61
C LEU A 483 122.59 21.10 1.63
N TYR A 484 121.26 21.00 1.68
CA TYR A 484 120.36 21.82 0.87
C TYR A 484 120.28 23.29 1.35
N LYS A 485 120.44 23.55 2.65
CA LYS A 485 120.59 24.92 3.16
C LYS A 485 121.95 25.50 2.77
N GLU A 486 123.02 24.74 2.95
CA GLU A 486 124.39 25.12 2.56
C GLU A 486 124.46 25.45 1.05
N ALA A 487 123.95 24.58 0.18
CA ALA A 487 123.89 24.84 -1.27
C ALA A 487 123.00 26.04 -1.65
N LYS A 488 121.99 26.37 -0.85
CA LYS A 488 121.13 27.55 -1.05
C LYS A 488 121.79 28.85 -0.58
N GLU A 489 122.66 28.77 0.42
CA GLU A 489 123.52 29.87 0.87
C GLU A 489 124.67 30.10 -0.14
N GLU A 490 125.30 29.04 -0.68
CA GLU A 490 126.29 29.13 -1.77
C GLU A 490 125.71 29.71 -3.07
N LEU A 491 124.46 29.36 -3.43
CA LEU A 491 123.75 30.01 -4.55
C LEU A 491 123.39 31.48 -4.28
N SER A 492 123.48 31.94 -3.02
CA SER A 492 123.27 33.35 -2.65
C SER A 492 124.58 34.15 -2.65
N THR A 493 125.73 33.52 -2.36
CA THR A 493 127.06 34.14 -2.49
C THR A 493 127.48 34.22 -3.96
N LEU A 494 127.24 33.18 -4.76
CA LEU A 494 127.47 33.18 -6.22
C LEU A 494 126.61 34.18 -7.01
N ARG A 495 125.59 34.78 -6.40
CA ARG A 495 124.82 35.91 -6.98
C ARG A 495 125.37 37.30 -6.62
N LYS A 496 126.44 37.38 -5.82
CA LYS A 496 127.11 38.65 -5.46
C LYS A 496 128.48 38.85 -6.11
N GLU A 497 129.09 37.80 -6.66
CA GLU A 497 130.37 37.90 -7.37
C GLU A 497 130.19 37.91 -8.89
N SER A 498 129.56 38.98 -9.40
CA SER A 498 129.46 39.26 -10.84
C SER A 498 129.97 40.67 -11.16
N THR A 499 131.26 40.90 -10.92
CA THR A 499 131.98 42.08 -11.40
C THR A 499 133.42 41.72 -11.78
N ASN A 500 133.82 42.20 -12.96
CA ASN A 500 135.19 42.31 -13.50
C ASN A 500 135.78 41.11 -14.29
N SER A 501 135.69 41.25 -15.63
CA SER A 501 136.79 41.14 -16.64
C SER A 501 137.73 39.92 -16.62
N THR A 502 138.10 39.28 -17.74
CA THR A 502 138.50 39.86 -19.04
C THR A 502 138.58 38.80 -20.16
N SER A 503 138.48 39.24 -21.42
CA SER A 503 139.11 38.67 -22.65
C SER A 503 138.28 37.72 -23.54
N PRO A 504 138.18 37.97 -24.88
CA PRO A 504 137.07 37.45 -25.69
C PRO A 504 137.38 36.22 -26.57
N ASN A 505 138.55 35.58 -26.46
CA ASN A 505 138.93 34.45 -27.33
C ASN A 505 138.80 33.05 -26.69
N HIS A 506 138.54 32.94 -25.39
CA HIS A 506 138.24 31.64 -24.74
C HIS A 506 136.75 31.27 -24.78
N LEU A 507 135.86 32.24 -25.05
CA LEU A 507 134.41 32.06 -24.91
C LEU A 507 133.86 30.97 -25.85
N VAL A 508 134.35 30.87 -27.09
CA VAL A 508 133.86 29.88 -28.06
C VAL A 508 134.24 28.45 -27.65
N SER A 509 135.50 28.20 -27.30
CA SER A 509 135.93 26.85 -26.88
C SER A 509 135.36 26.43 -25.51
N CYS A 510 135.11 27.39 -24.61
CA CYS A 510 134.39 27.11 -23.37
C CYS A 510 132.91 26.81 -23.63
N VAL A 511 132.21 27.59 -24.45
CA VAL A 511 130.80 27.34 -24.81
C VAL A 511 130.64 26.03 -25.58
N GLU A 512 131.59 25.64 -26.44
CA GLU A 512 131.56 24.31 -27.10
C GLU A 512 131.78 23.17 -26.10
N LYS A 513 132.71 23.31 -25.15
CA LYS A 513 132.93 22.29 -24.11
C LYS A 513 131.81 22.25 -23.08
N GLU A 514 131.17 23.38 -22.79
CA GLU A 514 129.99 23.47 -21.92
C GLU A 514 128.75 22.93 -22.63
N LYS A 515 128.61 23.15 -23.94
CA LYS A 515 127.60 22.50 -24.78
C LYS A 515 127.81 20.98 -24.85
N GLU A 516 129.03 20.50 -25.04
CA GLU A 516 129.31 19.06 -25.07
C GLU A 516 129.13 18.41 -23.68
N ARG A 517 129.51 19.10 -22.59
CA ARG A 517 129.20 18.69 -21.21
C ARG A 517 127.70 18.70 -20.95
N ALA A 518 126.98 19.74 -21.34
CA ALA A 518 125.53 19.84 -21.17
C ALA A 518 124.80 18.77 -22.00
N LEU A 519 125.24 18.48 -23.23
CA LEU A 519 124.72 17.38 -24.04
C LEU A 519 125.06 16.02 -23.45
N SER A 520 126.25 15.84 -22.88
CA SER A 520 126.64 14.60 -22.19
C SER A 520 125.86 14.40 -20.89
N GLU A 521 125.62 15.46 -20.13
CA GLU A 521 124.80 15.46 -18.93
C GLU A 521 123.33 15.26 -19.26
N LEU A 522 122.83 15.85 -20.36
CA LEU A 522 121.46 15.63 -20.83
C LEU A 522 121.28 14.22 -21.40
N ARG A 523 122.30 13.64 -22.05
CA ARG A 523 122.35 12.20 -22.38
C ARG A 523 122.36 11.33 -21.11
N ARG A 524 123.13 11.68 -20.07
CA ARG A 524 123.16 10.98 -18.77
C ARG A 524 121.80 11.04 -18.08
N ILE A 525 121.20 12.22 -17.97
CA ILE A 525 119.86 12.44 -17.40
C ILE A 525 118.80 11.72 -18.25
N THR A 526 118.95 11.65 -19.57
CA THR A 526 118.02 10.89 -20.43
C THR A 526 118.15 9.40 -20.19
N ALA A 527 119.38 8.86 -20.10
CA ALA A 527 119.62 7.46 -19.76
C ALA A 527 119.19 7.11 -18.32
N GLU A 528 119.34 8.01 -17.35
CA GLU A 528 118.84 7.84 -15.99
C GLU A 528 117.31 7.93 -15.92
N LYS A 529 116.70 8.83 -16.69
CA LYS A 529 115.24 8.92 -16.85
C LYS A 529 114.67 7.69 -17.55
N GLU A 530 115.37 7.13 -18.53
CA GLU A 530 115.02 5.87 -19.19
C GLU A 530 115.20 4.69 -18.24
N ALA A 531 116.30 4.60 -17.49
CA ALA A 531 116.50 3.59 -16.46
C ALA A 531 115.48 3.70 -15.30
N LEU A 532 115.04 4.90 -14.94
CA LEU A 532 113.98 5.13 -13.95
C LEU A 532 112.59 4.80 -14.51
N ARG A 533 112.29 5.13 -15.77
CA ARG A 533 111.08 4.66 -16.44
C ARG A 533 111.06 3.15 -16.54
N GLU A 534 112.18 2.52 -16.88
CA GLU A 534 112.28 1.07 -17.00
C GLU A 534 112.17 0.39 -15.64
N LYS A 535 112.74 0.97 -14.57
CA LYS A 535 112.50 0.53 -13.19
C LYS A 535 111.04 0.70 -12.76
N LEU A 536 110.41 1.84 -13.08
CA LEU A 536 109.00 2.09 -12.78
C LEU A 536 108.10 1.09 -13.52
N LYS A 537 108.35 0.86 -14.82
CA LYS A 537 107.69 -0.15 -15.64
C LYS A 537 107.87 -1.55 -15.05
N ASN A 538 109.10 -1.92 -14.68
CA ASN A 538 109.42 -3.18 -14.00
C ASN A 538 108.72 -3.36 -12.62
N ILE A 539 108.46 -2.26 -11.90
CA ILE A 539 107.70 -2.29 -10.64
C ILE A 539 106.19 -2.37 -10.93
N GLN A 540 105.70 -1.64 -11.93
CA GLN A 540 104.31 -1.70 -12.38
C GLN A 540 103.95 -3.08 -12.92
N GLU A 541 104.81 -3.70 -13.73
CA GLU A 541 104.66 -5.08 -14.22
C GLU A 541 104.66 -6.10 -13.08
N ARG A 542 105.61 -6.01 -12.14
CA ARG A 542 105.60 -6.88 -10.95
C ARG A 542 104.36 -6.69 -10.07
N ASN A 543 103.90 -5.45 -9.91
CA ASN A 543 102.69 -5.14 -9.15
C ASN A 543 101.43 -5.62 -9.89
N ALA A 544 101.38 -5.54 -11.23
CA ALA A 544 100.28 -6.05 -12.05
C ALA A 544 100.20 -7.58 -12.00
N VAL A 545 101.34 -8.27 -12.09
CA VAL A 545 101.41 -9.74 -11.89
C VAL A 545 100.97 -10.11 -10.48
N GLY A 546 101.52 -9.46 -9.44
CA GLY A 546 101.13 -9.70 -8.05
C GLY A 546 99.64 -9.41 -7.78
N LYS A 547 99.08 -8.37 -8.39
CA LYS A 547 97.63 -8.05 -8.32
C LYS A 547 96.81 -9.13 -9.01
N SER A 548 97.20 -9.58 -10.20
CA SER A 548 96.52 -10.65 -10.93
C SER A 548 96.54 -11.99 -10.17
N ASP A 549 97.65 -12.32 -9.51
CA ASP A 549 97.75 -13.55 -8.71
C ASP A 549 96.95 -13.47 -7.40
N LEU A 550 96.88 -12.28 -6.78
CA LEU A 550 95.95 -12.02 -5.67
C LEU A 550 94.49 -12.08 -6.11
N GLU A 551 94.14 -11.52 -7.27
CA GLU A 551 92.78 -11.57 -7.84
C GLU A 551 92.35 -13.02 -8.11
N LYS A 552 93.18 -13.83 -8.80
CA LYS A 552 92.92 -15.27 -8.97
C LYS A 552 92.75 -16.01 -7.65
N THR A 553 93.54 -15.64 -6.64
CA THR A 553 93.44 -16.25 -5.30
C THR A 553 92.13 -15.85 -4.61
N ILE A 554 91.70 -14.60 -4.75
CA ILE A 554 90.42 -14.10 -4.22
C ILE A 554 89.24 -14.76 -4.93
N GLU A 555 89.28 -14.89 -6.27
CA GLU A 555 88.28 -15.62 -7.07
C GLU A 555 88.18 -17.10 -6.65
N HIS A 556 89.32 -17.77 -6.46
CA HIS A 556 89.35 -19.15 -5.99
C HIS A 556 88.79 -19.31 -4.57
N LEU A 557 89.14 -18.40 -3.65
CA LEU A 557 88.63 -18.41 -2.27
C LEU A 557 87.14 -18.04 -2.20
N THR A 558 86.63 -17.13 -3.04
CA THR A 558 85.19 -16.82 -3.10
C THR A 558 84.40 -17.97 -3.71
N TYR A 559 84.93 -18.66 -4.72
CA TYR A 559 84.33 -19.89 -5.25
C TYR A 559 84.25 -21.00 -4.18
N ILE A 560 85.33 -21.22 -3.41
CA ILE A 560 85.35 -22.19 -2.31
C ILE A 560 84.37 -21.78 -1.20
N ASN A 561 84.32 -20.50 -0.80
CA ASN A 561 83.34 -20.03 0.18
C ASN A 561 81.90 -20.27 -0.28
N HIS A 562 81.58 -19.99 -1.54
CA HIS A 562 80.24 -20.22 -2.05
C HIS A 562 79.88 -21.72 -2.09
N GLN A 563 80.82 -22.60 -2.43
CA GLN A 563 80.65 -24.06 -2.30
C GLN A 563 80.36 -24.46 -0.84
N LEU A 564 81.18 -24.01 0.11
CA LEU A 564 81.00 -24.32 1.54
C LEU A 564 79.72 -23.74 2.15
N GLU A 565 79.26 -22.57 1.68
CA GLU A 565 77.97 -22.01 2.06
C GLU A 565 76.81 -22.86 1.53
N ASN A 566 76.88 -23.30 0.27
CA ASN A 566 75.86 -24.19 -0.31
C ASN A 566 75.82 -25.54 0.42
N GLU A 567 76.97 -26.15 0.71
CA GLU A 567 77.06 -27.38 1.53
C GLU A 567 76.48 -27.17 2.95
N LYS A 568 76.76 -26.02 3.57
CA LYS A 568 76.19 -25.65 4.87
C LYS A 568 74.66 -25.51 4.82
N TYR A 569 74.11 -24.86 3.79
CA TYR A 569 72.66 -24.75 3.63
C TYR A 569 72.00 -26.12 3.38
N GLU A 570 72.62 -26.98 2.56
CA GLU A 570 72.16 -28.35 2.37
C GLU A 570 72.18 -29.16 3.68
N LEU A 571 73.27 -29.07 4.47
CA LEU A 571 73.39 -29.76 5.75
C LEU A 571 72.40 -29.22 6.79
N GLN A 572 72.14 -27.91 6.80
CA GLN A 572 71.09 -27.31 7.63
C GLN A 572 69.70 -27.82 7.25
N SER A 573 69.38 -27.90 5.95
CA SER A 573 68.12 -28.48 5.48
C SER A 573 68.00 -29.96 5.85
N LYS A 574 69.05 -30.77 5.65
CA LYS A 574 69.09 -32.19 6.02
C LYS A 574 68.93 -32.38 7.54
N MET A 575 69.53 -31.51 8.36
CA MET A 575 69.35 -31.51 9.81
C MET A 575 67.92 -31.15 10.23
N LEU A 576 67.28 -30.16 9.58
CA LEU A 576 65.90 -29.77 9.87
C LEU A 576 64.95 -30.94 9.61
N MET A 577 65.02 -31.54 8.41
CA MET A 577 64.25 -32.73 8.05
C MET A 577 64.48 -33.87 9.05
N MET A 578 65.72 -34.11 9.47
CA MET A 578 66.01 -35.18 10.42
C MET A 578 65.43 -34.89 11.81
N LYS A 579 65.44 -33.63 12.30
CA LYS A 579 64.76 -33.24 13.54
C LYS A 579 63.25 -33.48 13.47
N GLU A 580 62.59 -33.07 12.39
CA GLU A 580 61.16 -33.28 12.18
C GLU A 580 60.81 -34.78 12.15
N THR A 581 61.63 -35.61 11.50
CA THR A 581 61.41 -37.07 11.51
C THR A 581 61.57 -37.68 12.90
N VAL A 582 62.58 -37.27 13.69
CA VAL A 582 62.78 -37.73 15.07
C VAL A 582 61.60 -37.34 15.95
N GLU A 583 61.15 -36.09 15.89
CA GLU A 583 59.97 -35.61 16.64
C GLU A 583 58.71 -36.39 16.25
N SER A 584 58.52 -36.68 14.96
CA SER A 584 57.39 -37.50 14.49
C SER A 584 57.43 -38.94 15.02
N LEU A 585 58.63 -39.52 15.20
CA LEU A 585 58.83 -40.88 15.72
C LEU A 585 58.68 -40.93 17.24
N GLU A 586 59.18 -39.93 17.96
CA GLU A 586 58.94 -39.78 19.39
C GLU A 586 57.44 -39.65 19.70
N ASN A 587 56.72 -38.81 18.95
CA ASN A 587 55.29 -38.61 19.14
C ASN A 587 54.49 -39.89 18.84
N LYS A 588 54.88 -40.66 17.80
CA LYS A 588 54.31 -42.00 17.54
C LYS A 588 54.59 -42.97 18.68
N SER A 589 55.82 -43.03 19.20
CA SER A 589 56.21 -43.89 20.32
C SER A 589 55.42 -43.59 21.61
N LYS A 590 55.33 -42.30 21.98
CA LYS A 590 54.55 -41.82 23.13
C LYS A 590 53.07 -42.22 23.00
N LEU A 591 52.48 -42.05 21.81
CA LEU A 591 51.09 -42.42 21.53
C LEU A 591 50.85 -43.95 21.56
N GLN A 592 51.85 -44.75 21.15
CA GLN A 592 51.76 -46.20 21.13
C GLN A 592 51.90 -46.80 22.53
N ALA A 593 52.71 -46.19 23.40
CA ALA A 593 52.80 -46.54 24.82
C ALA A 593 51.48 -46.27 25.58
N GLN A 594 50.85 -45.11 25.36
CA GLN A 594 49.53 -44.79 25.95
C GLN A 594 48.40 -45.72 25.46
N LYS A 595 48.46 -46.19 24.22
CA LYS A 595 47.43 -47.09 23.66
C LYS A 595 47.49 -48.50 24.25
N LEU A 596 48.65 -48.97 24.70
CA LEU A 596 48.80 -50.30 25.30
C LEU A 596 48.31 -50.39 26.75
N SER A 597 48.25 -49.27 27.49
CA SER A 597 47.79 -49.25 28.89
C SER A 597 46.27 -49.19 29.09
N HIS A 598 45.49 -48.91 28.04
CA HIS A 598 44.03 -48.68 28.14
C HIS A 598 43.14 -49.79 27.55
N VAL A 599 43.70 -50.82 26.89
CA VAL A 599 42.90 -51.73 26.04
C VAL A 599 42.36 -52.97 26.78
N THR A 600 42.72 -53.21 28.04
CA THR A 600 42.30 -54.40 28.79
C THR A 600 40.99 -54.27 29.59
N GLY A 601 40.30 -53.12 29.57
CA GLY A 601 39.09 -52.86 30.36
C GLY A 601 37.76 -52.75 29.58
N ASP A 602 37.72 -51.96 28.50
CA ASP A 602 36.50 -51.21 28.17
C ASP A 602 35.71 -51.68 26.92
N SER A 603 35.74 -52.97 26.57
CA SER A 603 35.11 -53.45 25.31
C SER A 603 33.59 -53.16 25.19
N SER A 604 32.87 -53.10 26.32
CA SER A 604 31.45 -52.74 26.34
C SER A 604 31.22 -51.22 26.37
N HIS A 605 32.00 -50.48 27.16
CA HIS A 605 31.94 -49.01 27.23
C HIS A 605 32.30 -48.38 25.88
N GLN A 606 33.37 -48.86 25.25
CA GLN A 606 33.78 -48.50 23.89
C GLN A 606 32.69 -48.76 22.85
N LYS A 607 31.76 -49.70 23.06
CA LYS A 607 30.68 -49.98 22.10
C LYS A 607 29.53 -48.99 22.23
N THR A 608 29.20 -48.56 23.45
CA THR A 608 28.27 -47.45 23.69
C THR A 608 28.88 -46.11 23.29
N GLU A 609 30.17 -45.89 23.57
CA GLU A 609 30.92 -44.72 23.13
C GLU A 609 31.08 -44.70 21.61
N MET A 610 31.34 -45.82 20.94
CA MET A 610 31.44 -45.85 19.47
C MET A 610 30.09 -45.60 18.79
N ASN A 611 28.97 -45.94 19.43
CA ASN A 611 27.64 -45.56 18.97
C ASN A 611 27.32 -44.07 19.22
N SER A 612 27.69 -43.50 20.38
CA SER A 612 27.50 -42.06 20.63
C SER A 612 28.45 -41.22 19.77
N LEU A 613 29.71 -41.63 19.63
CA LEU A 613 30.68 -41.07 18.68
C LEU A 613 30.23 -41.22 17.23
N ARG A 614 29.49 -42.27 16.86
CA ARG A 614 28.88 -42.38 15.52
C ARG A 614 27.78 -41.35 15.31
N ILE A 615 26.87 -41.17 16.28
CA ILE A 615 25.82 -40.14 16.20
C ILE A 615 26.45 -38.74 16.14
N VAL A 616 27.47 -38.48 16.96
CA VAL A 616 28.25 -37.24 16.91
C VAL A 616 29.00 -37.11 15.58
N SER A 617 29.57 -38.19 15.03
CA SER A 617 30.24 -38.19 13.73
C SER A 617 29.27 -37.92 12.58
N GLU A 618 28.05 -38.45 12.62
CA GLU A 618 27.00 -38.13 11.65
C GLU A 618 26.49 -36.69 11.80
N GLN A 619 26.43 -36.16 13.02
CA GLN A 619 26.08 -34.75 13.26
C GLN A 619 27.21 -33.80 12.82
N LEU A 620 28.46 -34.19 13.03
CA LEU A 620 29.65 -33.51 12.50
C LEU A 620 29.74 -33.63 10.98
N GLN A 621 29.33 -34.77 10.39
CA GLN A 621 29.24 -34.93 8.94
C GLN A 621 28.15 -34.02 8.36
N ARG A 622 26.93 -34.02 8.91
CA ARG A 622 25.86 -33.11 8.45
C ARG A 622 26.25 -31.63 8.59
N SER A 623 26.90 -31.25 9.69
CA SER A 623 27.40 -29.87 9.84
C SER A 623 28.61 -29.56 8.97
N LEU A 624 29.43 -30.55 8.61
CA LEU A 624 30.48 -30.42 7.61
C LEU A 624 29.87 -30.25 6.21
N ASP A 625 28.85 -31.03 5.86
CA ASP A 625 28.12 -30.95 4.59
C ASP A 625 27.40 -29.59 4.46
N ASP A 626 26.75 -29.11 5.53
CA ASP A 626 26.17 -27.76 5.62
C ASP A 626 27.26 -26.67 5.44
N CYS A 627 28.41 -26.82 6.10
CA CYS A 627 29.55 -25.91 5.92
C CYS A 627 30.11 -25.97 4.49
N GLN A 628 30.19 -27.15 3.88
CA GLN A 628 30.64 -27.32 2.49
C GLN A 628 29.65 -26.70 1.50
N HIS A 629 28.35 -26.84 1.74
CA HIS A 629 27.31 -26.21 0.93
C HIS A 629 27.35 -24.68 1.07
N GLN A 630 27.48 -24.15 2.28
CA GLN A 630 27.69 -22.71 2.50
C GLN A 630 28.98 -22.20 1.85
N LEU A 631 30.08 -22.97 1.91
CA LEU A 631 31.32 -22.66 1.19
C LEU A 631 31.17 -22.79 -0.34
N SER A 632 30.26 -23.62 -0.85
CA SER A 632 29.93 -23.64 -2.28
C SER A 632 29.21 -22.34 -2.67
N ILE A 633 28.12 -21.99 -1.98
CA ILE A 633 27.39 -20.74 -2.21
C ILE A 633 28.33 -19.53 -2.10
N LYS A 634 29.24 -19.51 -1.11
CA LYS A 634 30.23 -18.43 -0.97
C LYS A 634 31.33 -18.45 -2.03
N ARG A 635 31.64 -19.60 -2.65
CA ARG A 635 32.48 -19.64 -3.86
C ARG A 635 31.74 -19.12 -5.08
N ASP A 636 30.47 -19.47 -5.25
CA ASP A 636 29.65 -19.04 -6.39
C ASP A 636 29.39 -17.52 -6.33
N GLU A 637 29.09 -16.98 -5.13
CA GLU A 637 29.04 -15.54 -4.87
C GLU A 637 30.40 -14.85 -5.12
N LEU A 638 31.52 -15.45 -4.66
CA LEU A 638 32.86 -14.92 -4.89
C LEU A 638 33.25 -14.94 -6.37
N GLN A 639 32.88 -15.99 -7.11
CA GLN A 639 33.12 -16.08 -8.55
C GLN A 639 32.30 -15.02 -9.29
N SER A 640 31.02 -14.85 -8.96
CA SER A 640 30.19 -13.78 -9.52
C SER A 640 30.78 -12.39 -9.22
N ALA A 641 31.29 -12.17 -8.01
CA ALA A 641 32.00 -10.94 -7.66
C ALA A 641 33.32 -10.77 -8.43
N GLN A 642 34.09 -11.85 -8.65
CA GLN A 642 35.32 -11.84 -9.44
C GLN A 642 35.05 -11.57 -10.93
N GLU A 643 33.96 -12.11 -11.49
CA GLU A 643 33.52 -11.83 -12.85
C GLU A 643 33.08 -10.36 -13.00
N GLN A 644 32.36 -9.81 -12.01
CA GLN A 644 32.04 -8.38 -11.96
C GLN A 644 33.28 -7.49 -11.83
N ILE A 645 34.24 -7.85 -10.96
CA ILE A 645 35.52 -7.15 -10.83
C ILE A 645 36.27 -7.17 -12.16
N LYS A 646 36.38 -8.32 -12.82
CA LYS A 646 37.04 -8.45 -14.13
C LYS A 646 36.37 -7.58 -15.22
N MET A 647 35.04 -7.50 -15.22
CA MET A 647 34.29 -6.60 -16.11
C MET A 647 34.50 -5.12 -15.79
N LEU A 648 34.78 -4.77 -14.53
CA LEU A 648 35.13 -3.40 -14.12
C LEU A 648 36.60 -3.07 -14.43
N GLU A 649 37.52 -4.01 -14.21
CA GLU A 649 38.93 -3.91 -14.60
C GLU A 649 39.07 -3.70 -16.11
N GLN A 650 38.38 -4.49 -16.94
CA GLN A 650 38.38 -4.31 -18.38
C GLN A 650 37.76 -2.97 -18.83
N LYS A 651 36.76 -2.45 -18.10
CA LYS A 651 36.24 -1.09 -18.33
C LYS A 651 37.26 -0.02 -17.94
N LEU A 652 38.02 -0.22 -16.85
CA LEU A 652 39.09 0.69 -16.43
C LEU A 652 40.28 0.66 -17.40
N GLU A 653 40.65 -0.49 -17.95
CA GLU A 653 41.64 -0.59 -19.04
C GLU A 653 41.16 0.11 -20.32
N ASN A 654 39.90 -0.09 -20.73
CA ASN A 654 39.35 0.61 -21.89
C ASN A 654 39.32 2.14 -21.69
N LEU A 655 39.00 2.61 -20.48
CA LEU A 655 39.02 4.04 -20.14
C LEU A 655 40.46 4.59 -20.04
N SER A 656 41.40 3.84 -19.46
CA SER A 656 42.80 4.26 -19.37
C SER A 656 43.45 4.31 -20.75
N HIS A 657 43.15 3.35 -21.64
CA HIS A 657 43.61 3.34 -23.03
C HIS A 657 43.06 4.54 -23.82
N ARG A 658 41.76 4.85 -23.68
CA ARG A 658 41.19 6.09 -24.26
C ARG A 658 41.87 7.35 -23.72
N MET A 659 42.17 7.39 -22.42
CA MET A 659 42.88 8.52 -21.80
C MET A 659 44.33 8.63 -22.30
N THR A 660 45.04 7.52 -22.55
CA THR A 660 46.38 7.55 -23.14
C THR A 660 46.36 8.03 -24.58
N VAL A 661 45.43 7.55 -25.41
CA VAL A 661 45.28 8.00 -26.81
C VAL A 661 45.00 9.50 -26.86
N GLN A 662 44.03 9.99 -26.07
CA GLN A 662 43.74 11.44 -26.00
C GLN A 662 44.91 12.26 -25.44
N SER A 663 45.70 11.71 -24.50
CA SER A 663 46.91 12.35 -24.00
C SER A 663 48.00 12.46 -25.07
N GLU A 664 48.19 11.41 -25.88
CA GLU A 664 49.11 11.38 -27.00
C GLU A 664 48.71 12.36 -28.11
N GLU A 665 47.42 12.41 -28.48
CA GLU A 665 46.84 13.41 -29.39
C GLU A 665 47.06 14.83 -28.86
N THR A 666 46.78 15.07 -27.58
CA THR A 666 47.00 16.38 -26.93
C THR A 666 48.49 16.75 -26.92
N GLN A 667 49.39 15.77 -26.74
CA GLN A 667 50.83 16.01 -26.81
C GLN A 667 51.31 16.27 -28.25
N ALA A 668 50.73 15.60 -29.25
CA ALA A 668 51.01 15.85 -30.67
C ALA A 668 50.54 17.24 -31.09
N MET A 669 49.33 17.66 -30.69
CA MET A 669 48.84 19.03 -30.90
C MET A 669 49.75 20.06 -30.22
N LYS A 670 50.14 19.85 -28.95
CA LYS A 670 51.09 20.74 -28.25
C LYS A 670 52.46 20.83 -28.93
N LYS A 671 52.97 19.72 -29.49
CA LYS A 671 54.21 19.74 -30.29
C LYS A 671 54.04 20.55 -31.58
N THR A 672 52.91 20.40 -32.27
CA THR A 672 52.60 21.14 -33.50
C THR A 672 52.47 22.65 -33.23
N ILE A 673 51.75 23.03 -32.18
CA ILE A 673 51.68 24.43 -31.71
C ILE A 673 53.09 24.96 -31.40
N GLY A 674 53.90 24.21 -30.65
CA GLY A 674 55.28 24.61 -30.34
C GLY A 674 56.25 24.61 -31.53
N VAL A 675 55.88 24.08 -32.69
CA VAL A 675 56.59 24.26 -33.97
C VAL A 675 56.08 25.53 -34.66
N MET A 676 54.76 25.73 -34.73
CA MET A 676 54.15 26.94 -35.27
C MET A 676 54.60 28.22 -34.54
N ASP A 677 54.72 28.19 -33.21
CA ASP A 677 55.22 29.31 -32.43
C ASP A 677 56.68 29.65 -32.79
N LYS A 678 57.53 28.64 -32.98
CA LYS A 678 58.92 28.85 -33.42
C LYS A 678 59.03 29.34 -34.86
N GLU A 679 58.19 28.85 -35.75
CA GLU A 679 58.11 29.34 -37.13
C GLU A 679 57.63 30.79 -37.17
N LYS A 680 56.64 31.15 -36.35
CA LYS A 680 56.18 32.52 -36.15
C LYS A 680 57.29 33.42 -35.62
N ASP A 681 58.00 33.01 -34.57
CA ASP A 681 59.10 33.79 -33.98
C ASP A 681 60.24 33.99 -35.01
N PHE A 682 60.61 32.94 -35.75
CA PHE A 682 61.61 33.04 -36.83
C PHE A 682 61.17 33.94 -37.99
N LEU A 683 59.89 33.88 -38.38
CA LEU A 683 59.33 34.77 -39.40
C LEU A 683 59.28 36.22 -38.90
N GLN A 684 58.99 36.45 -37.63
CA GLN A 684 59.02 37.77 -36.99
C GLN A 684 60.45 38.34 -36.99
N GLU A 685 61.43 37.58 -36.51
CA GLU A 685 62.86 37.96 -36.55
C GLU A 685 63.33 38.26 -37.99
N THR A 686 62.92 37.43 -38.96
CA THR A 686 63.22 37.65 -40.39
C THR A 686 62.57 38.93 -40.94
N VAL A 687 61.37 39.30 -40.48
CA VAL A 687 60.68 40.54 -40.86
C VAL A 687 61.35 41.75 -40.22
N ASP A 688 61.74 41.66 -38.95
CA ASP A 688 62.41 42.73 -38.22
C ASP A 688 63.80 43.00 -38.81
N GLU A 689 64.61 41.96 -39.08
CA GLU A 689 65.87 42.08 -39.82
C GLU A 689 65.69 42.76 -41.19
N LYS A 690 64.66 42.36 -41.95
CA LYS A 690 64.39 42.94 -43.27
C LYS A 690 63.97 44.40 -43.15
N THR A 691 63.22 44.74 -42.11
CA THR A 691 62.78 46.12 -41.84
C THR A 691 63.98 47.01 -41.48
N GLU A 692 64.90 46.52 -40.64
CA GLU A 692 66.16 47.21 -40.34
C GLU A 692 67.04 47.37 -41.59
N LYS A 693 67.19 46.30 -42.39
CA LYS A 693 67.94 46.34 -43.65
C LYS A 693 67.31 47.34 -44.64
N ILE A 694 65.98 47.43 -44.72
CA ILE A 694 65.27 48.41 -45.55
C ILE A 694 65.54 49.84 -45.05
N ALA A 695 65.45 50.10 -43.74
CA ALA A 695 65.73 51.43 -43.17
C ALA A 695 67.18 51.87 -43.43
N ASN A 696 68.15 50.98 -43.19
CA ASN A 696 69.58 51.24 -43.46
C ASN A 696 69.85 51.49 -44.95
N LEU A 697 69.17 50.75 -45.85
CA LEU A 697 69.26 50.98 -47.29
C LEU A 697 68.58 52.28 -47.73
N GLN A 698 67.49 52.70 -47.09
CA GLN A 698 66.84 53.99 -47.34
C GLN A 698 67.71 55.17 -46.90
N GLU A 699 68.38 55.10 -45.75
CA GLU A 699 69.35 56.13 -45.34
C GLU A 699 70.59 56.17 -46.26
N SER A 700 71.07 54.99 -46.69
CA SER A 700 72.14 54.90 -47.69
C SER A 700 71.70 55.46 -49.06
N LEU A 701 70.45 55.25 -49.46
CA LEU A 701 69.88 55.81 -50.68
C LEU A 701 69.80 57.34 -50.58
N LEU A 702 69.20 57.88 -49.51
CA LEU A 702 69.06 59.33 -49.28
C LEU A 702 70.41 60.06 -49.20
N SER A 703 71.42 59.45 -48.58
CA SER A 703 72.78 60.01 -48.55
C SER A 703 73.45 59.97 -49.93
N LYS A 704 73.30 58.88 -50.69
CA LYS A 704 73.78 58.81 -52.09
C LYS A 704 73.00 59.72 -53.03
N GLU A 705 71.71 59.94 -52.83
CA GLU A 705 70.90 60.88 -53.61
C GLU A 705 71.39 62.33 -53.44
N LYS A 706 71.79 62.73 -52.21
CA LYS A 706 72.43 64.03 -51.96
C LYS A 706 73.77 64.18 -52.71
N VAL A 707 74.61 63.13 -52.70
CA VAL A 707 75.88 63.12 -53.47
C VAL A 707 75.62 63.12 -54.97
N ILE A 708 74.65 62.34 -55.45
CA ILE A 708 74.23 62.32 -56.86
C ILE A 708 73.66 63.66 -57.29
N ALA A 709 72.93 64.39 -56.43
CA ALA A 709 72.44 65.73 -56.75
C ALA A 709 73.60 66.73 -56.93
N GLN A 710 74.64 66.66 -56.09
CA GLN A 710 75.85 67.47 -56.23
C GLN A 710 76.65 67.11 -57.50
N LEU A 711 76.81 65.81 -57.78
CA LEU A 711 77.49 65.34 -58.98
C LEU A 711 76.68 65.63 -60.25
N LYS A 712 75.35 65.63 -60.21
CA LYS A 712 74.50 66.00 -61.36
C LYS A 712 74.70 67.45 -61.80
N VAL A 713 75.03 68.37 -60.89
CA VAL A 713 75.37 69.76 -61.26
C VAL A 713 76.67 69.79 -62.07
N THR A 714 77.73 69.15 -61.59
CA THR A 714 79.03 69.11 -62.30
C THR A 714 78.99 68.25 -63.56
N VAL A 715 78.15 67.21 -63.58
CA VAL A 715 77.97 66.32 -64.73
C VAL A 715 77.11 66.98 -65.81
N ALA A 716 76.09 67.78 -65.48
CA ALA A 716 75.32 68.53 -66.47
C ALA A 716 76.19 69.48 -67.32
N GLU A 717 77.22 70.07 -66.71
CA GLU A 717 78.20 70.94 -67.39
C GLU A 717 78.97 70.16 -68.48
N TYR A 718 79.41 68.93 -68.19
CA TYR A 718 80.08 68.06 -69.16
C TYR A 718 79.11 67.36 -70.13
N GLU A 719 77.90 66.98 -69.68
CA GLU A 719 76.87 66.31 -70.46
C GLU A 719 76.41 67.14 -71.66
N THR A 720 76.34 68.47 -71.56
CA THR A 720 75.98 69.31 -72.74
C THR A 720 76.90 69.08 -73.94
N SER A 721 78.18 68.78 -73.70
CA SER A 721 79.16 68.47 -74.75
C SER A 721 79.11 67.01 -75.22
N LEU A 722 78.77 66.08 -74.32
CA LEU A 722 78.68 64.65 -74.60
C LEU A 722 77.38 64.27 -75.32
N ASN A 723 76.26 64.92 -74.96
CA ASN A 723 74.90 64.63 -75.42
C ASN A 723 74.75 64.69 -76.95
N GLN A 724 75.47 65.58 -77.64
CA GLN A 724 75.43 65.68 -79.11
C GLN A 724 75.99 64.44 -79.83
N LEU A 725 76.98 63.76 -79.22
CA LEU A 725 77.53 62.50 -79.71
C LEU A 725 76.79 61.28 -79.14
N GLN A 726 76.21 61.44 -77.95
CA GLN A 726 75.50 60.38 -77.24
C GLN A 726 74.06 60.18 -77.74
N GLU A 727 73.40 61.16 -78.35
CA GLU A 727 72.04 61.02 -78.92
C GLU A 727 71.95 59.94 -80.01
N THR A 728 72.95 59.87 -80.90
CA THR A 728 72.96 58.87 -81.99
C THR A 728 73.20 57.44 -81.50
N LEU A 729 74.00 57.27 -80.44
CA LEU A 729 74.24 55.96 -79.83
C LEU A 729 73.05 55.53 -78.96
N THR A 730 72.52 56.46 -78.15
CA THR A 730 71.44 56.18 -77.21
C THR A 730 70.10 55.87 -77.88
N THR A 731 69.84 56.26 -79.13
CA THR A 731 68.64 55.76 -79.84
C THR A 731 68.68 54.24 -80.03
N ARG A 732 69.84 53.67 -80.40
CA ARG A 732 70.02 52.22 -80.54
C ARG A 732 70.09 51.48 -79.21
N ASP A 733 70.76 52.05 -78.22
CA ASP A 733 70.75 51.47 -76.87
C ASP A 733 69.35 51.55 -76.21
N ARG A 734 68.54 52.56 -76.51
CA ARG A 734 67.14 52.63 -76.02
C ARG A 734 66.28 51.51 -76.61
N GLU A 735 66.39 51.21 -77.91
CA GLU A 735 65.68 50.09 -78.53
C GLU A 735 66.08 48.74 -77.89
N ILE A 736 67.39 48.47 -77.76
CA ILE A 736 67.90 47.22 -77.18
C ILE A 736 67.50 47.09 -75.71
N ASN A 737 67.62 48.15 -74.91
CA ASN A 737 67.23 48.13 -73.50
C ASN A 737 65.70 48.09 -73.31
N SER A 738 64.90 48.62 -74.24
CA SER A 738 63.45 48.46 -74.23
C SER A 738 63.05 47.01 -74.45
N LEU A 739 63.61 46.35 -75.47
CA LEU A 739 63.32 44.94 -75.76
C LEU A 739 63.81 44.01 -74.63
N ARG A 740 64.97 44.28 -74.03
CA ARG A 740 65.45 43.54 -72.84
C ARG A 740 64.51 43.71 -71.65
N ARG A 741 64.11 44.95 -71.31
CA ARG A 741 63.15 45.19 -70.21
C ARG A 741 61.78 44.56 -70.46
N GLN A 742 61.31 44.52 -71.71
CA GLN A 742 60.08 43.81 -72.07
C GLN A 742 60.22 42.29 -71.93
N LEU A 743 61.38 41.72 -72.30
CA LEU A 743 61.68 40.30 -72.10
C LEU A 743 61.78 39.94 -70.61
N ASP A 744 62.47 40.76 -69.82
CA ASP A 744 62.64 40.58 -68.37
C ASP A 744 61.31 40.74 -67.63
N ALA A 745 60.48 41.71 -68.04
CA ALA A 745 59.12 41.87 -67.54
C ALA A 745 58.24 40.66 -67.89
N SER A 746 58.29 40.18 -69.14
CA SER A 746 57.54 38.99 -69.57
C SER A 746 57.97 37.73 -68.82
N HIS A 747 59.27 37.55 -68.53
CA HIS A 747 59.76 36.44 -67.71
C HIS A 747 59.29 36.56 -66.27
N LYS A 748 59.34 37.75 -65.68
CA LYS A 748 58.86 37.98 -64.32
C LYS A 748 57.36 37.76 -64.19
N GLU A 749 56.57 38.22 -65.17
CA GLU A 749 55.13 37.95 -65.26
C GLU A 749 54.86 36.45 -65.41
N LEU A 750 55.64 35.73 -66.23
CA LEU A 750 55.54 34.27 -66.35
C LEU A 750 55.86 33.54 -65.03
N ASP A 751 56.91 33.96 -64.33
CA ASP A 751 57.31 33.40 -63.03
C ASP A 751 56.28 33.69 -61.94
N ASP A 752 55.73 34.90 -61.91
CA ASP A 752 54.73 35.32 -60.92
C ASP A 752 53.35 34.67 -61.22
N VAL A 753 53.02 34.42 -62.50
CA VAL A 753 51.89 33.57 -62.92
C VAL A 753 52.16 32.08 -62.60
N GLY A 754 53.40 31.62 -62.71
CA GLY A 754 53.81 30.27 -62.30
C GLY A 754 53.58 30.05 -60.81
N LYS A 755 54.06 30.99 -59.98
CA LYS A 755 53.85 31.00 -58.52
C LYS A 755 52.37 31.10 -58.16
N SER A 756 51.60 32.01 -58.78
CA SER A 756 50.18 32.15 -58.47
C SER A 756 49.38 30.89 -58.83
N ARG A 757 49.68 30.27 -59.99
CA ARG A 757 49.13 28.96 -60.36
C ARG A 757 49.49 27.86 -59.35
N GLU A 758 50.73 27.83 -58.85
CA GLU A 758 51.16 26.84 -57.87
C GLU A 758 50.49 27.05 -56.50
N ILE A 759 50.30 28.31 -56.08
CA ILE A 759 49.55 28.68 -54.87
C ILE A 759 48.08 28.24 -55.01
N SER A 760 47.40 28.62 -56.10
CA SER A 760 46.01 28.20 -56.35
C SER A 760 45.85 26.69 -56.50
N PHE A 761 46.87 25.97 -57.00
CA PHE A 761 46.83 24.50 -57.05
C PHE A 761 46.96 23.87 -55.65
N LYS A 762 47.84 24.41 -54.80
CA LYS A 762 47.96 23.99 -53.39
C LYS A 762 46.69 24.29 -52.59
N GLU A 763 46.07 25.44 -52.84
CA GLU A 763 44.82 25.85 -52.21
C GLU A 763 43.63 25.00 -52.68
N ASN A 764 43.48 24.75 -53.98
CA ASN A 764 42.45 23.87 -54.52
C ASN A 764 42.60 22.43 -53.98
N ARG A 765 43.84 21.94 -53.82
CA ARG A 765 44.10 20.64 -53.19
C ARG A 765 43.72 20.62 -51.70
N ARG A 766 44.04 21.68 -50.93
CA ARG A 766 43.56 21.82 -49.54
C ARG A 766 42.04 21.80 -49.48
N LEU A 767 41.37 22.62 -50.28
CA LEU A 767 39.90 22.64 -50.34
C LEU A 767 39.29 21.29 -50.73
N GLN A 768 39.98 20.51 -51.57
CA GLN A 768 39.57 19.16 -51.93
C GLN A 768 39.77 18.16 -50.77
N ASP A 769 40.87 18.25 -50.04
CA ASP A 769 41.16 17.44 -48.85
C ASP A 769 40.22 17.80 -47.67
N ASP A 770 39.90 19.09 -47.49
CA ASP A 770 38.92 19.62 -46.53
C ASP A 770 37.51 19.12 -46.87
N LEU A 771 37.10 19.21 -48.15
CA LEU A 771 35.80 18.72 -48.61
C LEU A 771 35.67 17.20 -48.50
N ALA A 772 36.75 16.45 -48.73
CA ALA A 772 36.81 15.01 -48.48
C ALA A 772 36.79 14.65 -46.99
N THR A 773 37.20 15.56 -46.11
CA THR A 773 37.13 15.39 -44.64
C THR A 773 35.73 15.71 -44.13
N MET A 774 35.17 16.86 -44.51
CA MET A 774 33.77 17.22 -44.25
C MET A 774 32.79 16.16 -44.80
N ALA A 775 33.08 15.51 -45.93
CA ALA A 775 32.25 14.43 -46.46
C ALA A 775 32.27 13.17 -45.58
N ARG A 776 33.43 12.83 -44.98
CA ARG A 776 33.55 11.71 -44.04
C ARG A 776 32.90 12.03 -42.70
N GLU A 777 33.14 13.22 -42.15
CA GLU A 777 32.52 13.69 -40.91
C GLU A 777 30.98 13.73 -41.03
N ASN A 778 30.44 14.20 -42.16
CA ASN A 778 28.98 14.16 -42.39
C ASN A 778 28.44 12.73 -42.48
N GLN A 779 29.19 11.77 -43.03
CA GLN A 779 28.80 10.36 -43.04
C GLN A 779 28.83 9.76 -41.63
N GLU A 780 29.85 10.07 -40.84
CA GLU A 780 30.02 9.61 -39.46
C GLU A 780 28.91 10.18 -38.55
N ILE A 781 28.65 11.50 -38.62
CA ILE A 781 27.53 12.16 -37.93
C ILE A 781 26.17 11.58 -38.38
N SER A 782 26.01 11.21 -39.66
CA SER A 782 24.77 10.57 -40.12
C SER A 782 24.58 9.18 -39.52
N LEU A 783 25.65 8.40 -39.36
CA LEU A 783 25.62 7.09 -38.70
C LEU A 783 25.37 7.21 -37.19
N GLU A 784 25.99 8.19 -36.52
CA GLU A 784 25.72 8.51 -35.11
C GLU A 784 24.25 8.94 -34.91
N LEU A 785 23.70 9.73 -35.84
CA LEU A 785 22.29 10.14 -35.81
C LEU A 785 21.36 8.95 -36.02
N GLU A 786 21.65 8.05 -36.97
CA GLU A 786 20.87 6.82 -37.15
C GLU A 786 20.92 5.91 -35.92
N ALA A 787 22.10 5.76 -35.28
CA ALA A 787 22.25 5.01 -34.03
C ALA A 787 21.42 5.64 -32.90
N ALA A 788 21.50 6.95 -32.70
CA ALA A 788 20.70 7.67 -31.70
C ALA A 788 19.19 7.58 -31.97
N VAL A 789 18.77 7.55 -33.23
CA VAL A 789 17.36 7.32 -33.62
C VAL A 789 16.92 5.89 -33.33
N GLN A 790 17.78 4.89 -33.55
CA GLN A 790 17.50 3.50 -33.19
C GLN A 790 17.38 3.33 -31.67
N GLU A 791 18.34 3.85 -30.88
CA GLU A 791 18.28 3.85 -29.41
C GLU A 791 17.00 4.52 -28.89
N LYS A 792 16.60 5.66 -29.48
CA LYS A 792 15.35 6.35 -29.15
C LYS A 792 14.12 5.46 -29.38
N GLU A 793 14.02 4.79 -30.54
CA GLU A 793 12.88 3.91 -30.84
C GLU A 793 12.89 2.62 -30.00
N GLU A 794 14.06 2.08 -29.65
CA GLU A 794 14.19 1.01 -28.65
C GLU A 794 13.71 1.45 -27.27
N MET A 795 14.15 2.62 -26.79
CA MET A 795 13.71 3.16 -25.51
C MET A 795 12.21 3.44 -25.49
N LYS A 796 11.64 3.96 -26.58
CA LYS A 796 10.20 4.12 -26.78
C LYS A 796 9.45 2.78 -26.77
N SER A 797 10.00 1.73 -27.37
CA SER A 797 9.47 0.36 -27.29
C SER A 797 9.49 -0.19 -25.86
N ARG A 798 10.56 0.06 -25.10
CA ARG A 798 10.65 -0.31 -23.67
C ARG A 798 9.65 0.45 -22.81
N VAL A 799 9.51 1.76 -23.01
CA VAL A 799 8.49 2.58 -22.34
C VAL A 799 7.08 2.08 -22.67
N HIS A 800 6.79 1.73 -23.93
CA HIS A 800 5.48 1.21 -24.31
C HIS A 800 5.18 -0.15 -23.65
N LYS A 801 6.17 -1.04 -23.52
CA LYS A 801 6.04 -2.28 -22.75
C LYS A 801 5.73 -2.00 -21.28
N TYR A 802 6.45 -1.09 -20.62
CA TYR A 802 6.15 -0.73 -19.24
C TYR A 802 4.76 -0.11 -19.07
N ILE A 803 4.30 0.74 -20.01
CA ILE A 803 2.92 1.26 -20.01
C ILE A 803 1.91 0.09 -20.07
N THR A 804 2.10 -0.87 -20.97
CA THR A 804 1.19 -2.03 -21.06
C THR A 804 1.22 -2.92 -19.81
N GLU A 805 2.37 -3.07 -19.15
CA GLU A 805 2.48 -3.79 -17.88
C GLU A 805 1.78 -3.04 -16.74
N VAL A 806 1.97 -1.72 -16.65
CA VAL A 806 1.29 -0.84 -15.67
C VAL A 806 -0.23 -0.93 -15.87
N SER A 807 -0.75 -0.75 -17.08
CA SER A 807 -2.20 -0.86 -17.33
C SER A 807 -2.77 -2.25 -17.05
N ARG A 808 -1.97 -3.32 -17.20
CA ARG A 808 -2.35 -4.68 -16.79
C ARG A 808 -2.43 -4.78 -15.26
N TRP A 809 -1.50 -4.18 -14.52
CA TRP A 809 -1.52 -4.14 -13.06
C TRP A 809 -2.63 -3.24 -12.52
N GLU A 810 -2.89 -2.08 -13.11
CA GLU A 810 -4.03 -1.20 -12.81
C GLU A 810 -5.36 -1.95 -12.99
N SER A 811 -5.52 -2.66 -14.10
CA SER A 811 -6.72 -3.49 -14.37
C SER A 811 -6.89 -4.60 -13.32
N LEU A 812 -5.79 -5.22 -12.88
CA LEU A 812 -5.82 -6.26 -11.85
C LEU A 812 -6.14 -5.67 -10.45
N MET A 813 -5.59 -4.49 -10.14
CA MET A 813 -5.88 -3.76 -8.90
C MET A 813 -7.34 -3.34 -8.85
N ALA A 814 -7.88 -2.75 -9.93
CA ALA A 814 -9.30 -2.39 -10.03
C ALA A 814 -10.22 -3.61 -9.86
N ALA A 815 -9.84 -4.78 -10.42
CA ALA A 815 -10.56 -6.02 -10.20
C ALA A 815 -10.52 -6.48 -8.73
N LYS A 816 -9.37 -6.35 -8.05
CA LYS A 816 -9.21 -6.70 -6.63
C LYS A 816 -9.90 -5.72 -5.69
N GLU A 817 -9.90 -4.43 -6.00
CA GLU A 817 -10.69 -3.41 -5.29
C GLU A 817 -12.18 -3.67 -5.43
N LYS A 818 -12.64 -4.08 -6.62
CA LYS A 818 -14.03 -4.53 -6.82
C LYS A 818 -14.35 -5.77 -6.01
N GLU A 819 -13.51 -6.82 -6.03
CA GLU A 819 -13.71 -8.01 -5.19
C GLU A 819 -13.77 -7.66 -3.69
N ASN A 820 -12.89 -6.77 -3.22
CA ASN A 820 -12.89 -6.29 -1.84
C ASN A 820 -14.16 -5.49 -1.49
N LYS A 821 -14.67 -4.68 -2.42
CA LYS A 821 -15.93 -3.96 -2.25
C LYS A 821 -17.12 -4.91 -2.22
N ASP A 822 -17.20 -5.85 -3.17
CA ASP A 822 -18.22 -6.90 -3.19
C ASP A 822 -18.19 -7.77 -1.90
N LEU A 823 -17.01 -7.96 -1.29
CA LEU A 823 -16.86 -8.62 0.02
C LEU A 823 -17.32 -7.72 1.18
N LEU A 824 -16.98 -6.44 1.18
CA LEU A 824 -17.40 -5.48 2.20
C LEU A 824 -18.93 -5.33 2.21
N ASP A 825 -19.54 -5.20 1.03
CA ASP A 825 -21.00 -5.11 0.86
C ASP A 825 -21.69 -6.39 1.37
N ARG A 826 -21.08 -7.58 1.17
CA ARG A 826 -21.55 -8.84 1.79
C ARG A 826 -21.41 -8.84 3.30
N PHE A 827 -20.32 -8.33 3.86
CA PHE A 827 -20.15 -8.21 5.30
C PHE A 827 -21.16 -7.24 5.93
N GLN A 828 -21.43 -6.10 5.28
CA GLN A 828 -22.48 -5.17 5.70
C GLN A 828 -23.86 -5.83 5.65
N MET A 829 -24.22 -6.50 4.56
CA MET A 829 -25.48 -7.25 4.45
C MET A 829 -25.62 -8.36 5.52
N LEU A 830 -24.54 -9.06 5.86
CA LEU A 830 -24.53 -10.05 6.93
C LEU A 830 -24.63 -9.40 8.32
N HIS A 831 -24.01 -8.24 8.52
CA HIS A 831 -24.08 -7.48 9.76
C HIS A 831 -25.49 -6.95 10.02
N SER A 832 -26.11 -6.27 9.05
CA SER A 832 -27.50 -5.79 9.19
C SER A 832 -28.49 -6.94 9.36
N ARG A 833 -28.25 -8.09 8.73
CA ARG A 833 -29.04 -9.30 8.99
C ARG A 833 -28.83 -9.85 10.41
N ALA A 834 -27.65 -9.69 11.01
CA ALA A 834 -27.42 -10.06 12.40
C ALA A 834 -28.11 -9.07 13.36
N GLU A 835 -28.06 -7.77 13.07
CA GLU A 835 -28.80 -6.72 13.79
C GLU A 835 -30.32 -6.99 13.74
N ASP A 836 -30.88 -7.33 12.57
CA ASP A 836 -32.29 -7.75 12.42
C ASP A 836 -32.67 -8.93 13.32
N TRP A 837 -31.76 -9.89 13.49
CA TRP A 837 -31.98 -11.04 14.37
C TRP A 837 -31.82 -10.69 15.84
N GLU A 838 -30.91 -9.79 16.19
CA GLU A 838 -30.74 -9.27 17.55
C GLU A 838 -31.97 -8.47 17.98
N VAL A 839 -32.50 -7.58 17.12
CA VAL A 839 -33.75 -6.85 17.36
C VAL A 839 -34.93 -7.81 17.53
N LYS A 840 -35.03 -8.86 16.71
CA LYS A 840 -36.08 -9.90 16.88
C LYS A 840 -35.94 -10.69 18.17
N ALA A 841 -34.71 -10.97 18.62
CA ALA A 841 -34.45 -11.62 19.89
C ALA A 841 -34.86 -10.71 21.06
N GLN A 842 -34.46 -9.44 21.04
CA GLN A 842 -34.87 -8.43 22.04
C GLN A 842 -36.39 -8.23 22.06
N GLN A 843 -37.06 -8.21 20.91
CA GLN A 843 -38.52 -8.17 20.83
C GLN A 843 -39.15 -9.39 21.49
N ALA A 844 -38.68 -10.60 21.16
CA ALA A 844 -39.18 -11.84 21.77
C ALA A 844 -38.89 -11.91 23.28
N GLU A 845 -37.78 -11.34 23.77
CA GLU A 845 -37.51 -11.19 25.21
C GLU A 845 -38.46 -10.18 25.88
N GLY A 846 -38.82 -9.10 25.18
CA GLY A 846 -39.84 -8.14 25.61
C GLY A 846 -41.23 -8.78 25.71
N GLU A 847 -41.65 -9.52 24.68
CA GLU A 847 -42.90 -10.29 24.66
C GLU A 847 -42.94 -11.35 25.76
N ASN A 848 -41.87 -12.14 25.93
CA ASN A 848 -41.73 -13.08 27.05
C ASN A 848 -41.80 -12.38 28.42
N SER A 849 -41.23 -11.18 28.54
CA SER A 849 -41.30 -10.40 29.76
C SER A 849 -42.73 -9.90 30.04
N SER A 850 -43.49 -9.48 29.03
CA SER A 850 -44.91 -9.14 29.14
C SER A 850 -45.74 -10.34 29.58
N VAL A 851 -45.64 -11.47 28.85
CA VAL A 851 -46.36 -12.71 29.18
C VAL A 851 -46.02 -13.20 30.60
N ARG A 852 -44.77 -13.07 31.04
CA ARG A 852 -44.37 -13.40 32.42
C ARG A 852 -45.02 -12.47 33.45
N LEU A 853 -45.18 -11.18 33.17
CA LEU A 853 -45.88 -10.24 34.04
C LEU A 853 -47.39 -10.54 34.08
N GLU A 854 -48.01 -10.85 32.94
CA GLU A 854 -49.40 -11.28 32.85
C GLU A 854 -49.65 -12.57 33.65
N LEU A 855 -48.77 -13.58 33.51
CA LEU A 855 -48.83 -14.82 34.28
C LEU A 855 -48.67 -14.58 35.79
N LEU A 856 -47.84 -13.61 36.20
CA LEU A 856 -47.72 -13.21 37.60
C LEU A 856 -49.00 -12.50 38.10
N SER A 857 -49.63 -11.64 37.30
CA SER A 857 -50.93 -11.02 37.62
C SER A 857 -52.01 -12.10 37.81
N ILE A 858 -52.14 -13.01 36.83
CA ILE A 858 -53.10 -14.11 36.89
C ILE A 858 -52.83 -15.03 38.09
N ASP A 859 -51.57 -15.27 38.49
CA ASP A 859 -51.28 -16.02 39.71
C ASP A 859 -51.65 -15.24 41.00
N THR A 860 -51.50 -13.91 41.02
CA THR A 860 -51.99 -13.09 42.15
C THR A 860 -53.52 -13.11 42.25
N GLU A 861 -54.23 -12.93 41.14
CA GLU A 861 -55.69 -13.04 41.07
C GLU A 861 -56.16 -14.44 41.48
N ARG A 862 -55.48 -15.49 41.00
CA ARG A 862 -55.76 -16.89 41.38
C ARG A 862 -55.52 -17.15 42.86
N ARG A 863 -54.52 -16.52 43.49
CA ARG A 863 -54.34 -16.59 44.95
C ARG A 863 -55.50 -15.91 45.68
N HIS A 864 -55.90 -14.71 45.27
CA HIS A 864 -57.05 -14.03 45.87
C HIS A 864 -58.38 -14.77 45.67
N LEU A 865 -58.58 -15.42 44.52
CA LEU A 865 -59.74 -16.28 44.30
C LEU A 865 -59.72 -17.54 45.17
N ARG A 866 -58.56 -18.18 45.38
CA ARG A 866 -58.42 -19.27 46.36
C ARG A 866 -58.72 -18.78 47.78
N GLU A 867 -58.12 -17.67 48.21
CA GLU A 867 -58.39 -17.07 49.52
C GLU A 867 -59.90 -16.76 49.70
N ARG A 868 -60.59 -16.31 48.65
CA ARG A 868 -62.05 -16.10 48.70
C ARG A 868 -62.84 -17.41 48.75
N VAL A 869 -62.41 -18.45 48.04
CA VAL A 869 -63.01 -19.80 48.14
C VAL A 869 -62.80 -20.36 49.54
N ASP A 870 -61.59 -20.32 50.10
CA ASP A 870 -61.29 -20.77 51.47
C ASP A 870 -62.13 -20.04 52.53
N LEU A 871 -62.46 -18.76 52.30
CA LEU A 871 -63.38 -17.99 53.16
C LEU A 871 -64.83 -18.45 52.98
N LEU A 872 -65.31 -18.63 51.75
CA LEU A 872 -66.66 -19.14 51.47
C LEU A 872 -66.85 -20.57 51.98
N GLU A 873 -65.84 -21.43 51.90
CA GLU A 873 -65.86 -22.78 52.47
C GLU A 873 -65.96 -22.76 54.00
N LYS A 874 -65.30 -21.79 54.67
CA LYS A 874 -65.48 -21.56 56.12
C LYS A 874 -66.88 -21.06 56.44
N GLU A 875 -67.40 -20.07 55.72
CA GLU A 875 -68.78 -19.59 55.85
C GLU A 875 -69.79 -20.74 55.67
N ILE A 876 -69.61 -21.60 54.66
CA ILE A 876 -70.42 -22.80 54.43
C ILE A 876 -70.27 -23.81 55.58
N GLN A 877 -69.07 -24.06 56.09
CA GLN A 877 -68.86 -24.97 57.21
C GLN A 877 -69.51 -24.46 58.51
N GLU A 878 -69.48 -23.15 58.75
CA GLU A 878 -70.20 -22.50 59.85
C GLU A 878 -71.72 -22.65 59.69
N HIS A 879 -72.25 -22.46 58.47
CA HIS A 879 -73.65 -22.72 58.17
C HIS A 879 -74.05 -24.21 58.31
N ILE A 880 -73.18 -25.14 57.92
CA ILE A 880 -73.38 -26.59 58.12
C ILE A 880 -73.41 -26.91 59.62
N ASN A 881 -72.51 -26.33 60.42
CA ASN A 881 -72.49 -26.52 61.88
C ASN A 881 -73.77 -25.95 62.52
N ALA A 882 -74.24 -24.79 62.07
CA ALA A 882 -75.53 -24.22 62.49
C ALA A 882 -76.71 -25.10 62.07
N HIS A 883 -76.69 -25.68 60.86
CA HIS A 883 -77.72 -26.61 60.39
C HIS A 883 -77.79 -27.87 61.26
N HIS A 884 -76.65 -28.49 61.59
CA HIS A 884 -76.60 -29.63 62.51
C HIS A 884 -77.13 -29.28 63.91
N ALA A 885 -76.90 -28.04 64.38
CA ALA A 885 -77.48 -27.57 65.64
C ALA A 885 -79.01 -27.41 65.54
N TYR A 886 -79.53 -26.89 64.41
CA TYR A 886 -80.97 -26.82 64.15
C TYR A 886 -81.60 -28.21 63.97
N GLU A 887 -80.97 -29.15 63.26
CA GLU A 887 -81.43 -30.53 63.14
C GLU A 887 -81.45 -31.26 64.48
N SER A 888 -80.49 -30.97 65.37
CA SER A 888 -80.47 -31.48 66.74
C SER A 888 -81.63 -30.92 67.56
N GLN A 889 -81.99 -29.65 67.38
CA GLN A 889 -83.17 -29.03 68.00
C GLN A 889 -84.47 -29.57 67.42
N ILE A 890 -84.57 -29.73 66.10
CA ILE A 890 -85.74 -30.34 65.44
C ILE A 890 -85.90 -31.79 65.91
N SER A 891 -84.81 -32.54 66.06
CA SER A 891 -84.82 -33.92 66.57
C SER A 891 -85.25 -34.02 68.03
N SER A 892 -84.91 -33.03 68.88
CA SER A 892 -85.38 -33.00 70.28
C SER A 892 -86.84 -32.57 70.35
N MET A 893 -87.27 -31.59 69.54
CA MET A 893 -88.67 -31.21 69.39
C MET A 893 -89.53 -32.34 68.84
N ALA A 894 -89.07 -33.10 67.85
CA ALA A 894 -89.77 -34.26 67.29
C ALA A 894 -89.94 -35.37 68.33
N LYS A 895 -88.94 -35.61 69.19
CA LYS A 895 -89.07 -36.52 70.34
C LYS A 895 -90.10 -36.03 71.35
N ALA A 896 -90.12 -34.73 71.66
CA ALA A 896 -91.13 -34.14 72.55
C ALA A 896 -92.54 -34.21 71.94
N MET A 897 -92.70 -33.94 70.64
CA MET A 897 -93.97 -34.11 69.92
C MET A 897 -94.42 -35.57 69.94
N SER A 898 -93.54 -36.53 69.67
CA SER A 898 -93.86 -37.96 69.75
C SER A 898 -94.31 -38.38 71.16
N GLN A 899 -93.74 -37.79 72.21
CA GLN A 899 -94.17 -38.04 73.60
C GLN A 899 -95.58 -37.47 73.86
N LEU A 900 -95.88 -36.26 73.37
CA LEU A 900 -97.21 -35.64 73.44
C LEU A 900 -98.25 -36.39 72.59
N GLU A 901 -97.87 -36.91 71.43
CA GLU A 901 -98.72 -37.77 70.60
C GLU A 901 -99.05 -39.10 71.30
N GLU A 902 -98.09 -39.68 72.04
CA GLU A 902 -98.31 -40.90 72.81
C GLU A 902 -99.13 -40.66 74.09
N GLU A 903 -99.01 -39.47 74.70
CA GLU A 903 -99.95 -38.98 75.73
C GLU A 903 -101.37 -38.81 75.16
N LEU A 904 -101.51 -38.20 73.99
CA LEU A 904 -102.79 -38.04 73.31
C LEU A 904 -103.42 -39.40 72.98
N ARG A 905 -102.66 -40.36 72.43
CA ARG A 905 -103.15 -41.73 72.19
C ARG A 905 -103.61 -42.43 73.46
N ARG A 906 -102.90 -42.23 74.59
CA ARG A 906 -103.36 -42.76 75.89
C ARG A 906 -104.73 -42.18 76.25
N HIS A 907 -104.90 -40.86 76.18
CA HIS A 907 -106.19 -40.22 76.44
C HIS A 907 -107.29 -40.63 75.44
N GLU A 908 -106.96 -40.90 74.17
CA GLU A 908 -107.91 -41.46 73.21
C GLU A 908 -108.31 -42.90 73.56
N SER A 909 -107.39 -43.72 74.07
CA SER A 909 -107.69 -45.07 74.55
C SER A 909 -108.55 -45.06 75.83
N GLU A 910 -108.30 -44.14 76.76
CA GLU A 910 -109.12 -43.90 77.95
C GLU A 910 -110.53 -43.39 77.57
N LYS A 911 -110.63 -42.53 76.57
CA LYS A 911 -111.91 -42.11 76.00
C LYS A 911 -112.66 -43.28 75.35
N ALA A 912 -111.96 -44.19 74.69
CA ALA A 912 -112.56 -45.36 74.05
C ALA A 912 -113.12 -46.36 75.09
N THR A 913 -112.43 -46.58 76.21
CA THR A 913 -112.97 -47.43 77.30
C THR A 913 -114.22 -46.82 77.93
N VAL A 914 -114.22 -45.52 78.22
CA VAL A 914 -115.40 -44.81 78.75
C VAL A 914 -116.59 -44.85 77.76
N LEU A 915 -116.34 -44.79 76.45
CA LEU A 915 -117.38 -44.99 75.43
C LEU A 915 -117.93 -46.42 75.41
N GLY A 916 -117.11 -47.42 75.76
CA GLY A 916 -117.53 -48.80 76.02
C GLY A 916 -118.48 -48.89 77.21
N ASP A 917 -118.15 -48.24 78.32
CA ASP A 917 -119.00 -48.19 79.52
C ASP A 917 -120.35 -47.50 79.26
N VAL A 918 -120.36 -46.41 78.48
CA VAL A 918 -121.61 -45.77 78.02
C VAL A 918 -122.44 -46.69 77.11
N SER A 919 -121.78 -47.55 76.32
CA SER A 919 -122.46 -48.49 75.42
C SER A 919 -123.09 -49.66 76.17
N SER A 920 -122.43 -50.20 77.19
CA SER A 920 -123.00 -51.25 78.05
C SER A 920 -124.21 -50.76 78.86
N LEU A 921 -124.20 -49.51 79.31
CA LEU A 921 -125.37 -48.86 79.92
C LEU A 921 -126.55 -48.72 78.94
N ARG A 922 -126.29 -48.48 77.65
CA ARG A 922 -127.34 -48.43 76.61
C ARG A 922 -127.95 -49.80 76.32
N GLU A 923 -127.17 -50.87 76.31
CA GLU A 923 -127.68 -52.24 76.16
C GLU A 923 -128.60 -52.66 77.31
N LEU A 924 -128.34 -52.16 78.53
CA LEU A 924 -129.21 -52.40 79.69
C LEU A 924 -130.59 -51.74 79.52
N CYS A 925 -130.65 -50.52 78.96
CA CYS A 925 -131.90 -49.84 78.64
C CYS A 925 -132.69 -50.57 77.54
N ILE A 926 -132.02 -51.03 76.48
CA ILE A 926 -132.66 -51.78 75.37
C ILE A 926 -133.34 -53.07 75.89
N LYS A 927 -132.74 -53.75 76.88
CA LYS A 927 -133.35 -54.93 77.51
C LYS A 927 -134.64 -54.61 78.27
N LEU A 928 -134.74 -53.43 78.91
CA LEU A 928 -135.96 -52.99 79.58
C LEU A 928 -137.08 -52.61 78.59
N ASP A 929 -136.75 -51.90 77.51
CA ASP A 929 -137.74 -51.55 76.48
C ASP A 929 -138.25 -52.80 75.71
N SER A 930 -137.38 -53.79 75.43
CA SER A 930 -137.82 -55.02 74.76
C SER A 930 -138.91 -55.82 75.51
N GLY A 931 -138.96 -55.73 76.84
CA GLY A 931 -140.01 -56.36 77.66
C GLY A 931 -141.38 -55.68 77.54
N LYS A 932 -141.39 -54.36 77.28
CA LYS A 932 -142.59 -53.54 77.06
C LYS A 932 -143.18 -53.77 75.66
N ASP A 933 -142.33 -53.99 74.66
CA ASP A 933 -142.77 -54.23 73.28
C ASP A 933 -143.44 -55.60 73.10
N VAL A 934 -143.02 -56.64 73.82
CA VAL A 934 -143.65 -57.99 73.76
C VAL A 934 -145.12 -57.97 74.21
N MET A 935 -145.46 -57.21 75.25
CA MET A 935 -146.85 -57.04 75.71
C MET A 935 -147.69 -56.25 74.67
N THR A 936 -147.06 -55.33 73.95
CA THR A 936 -147.70 -54.53 72.90
C THR A 936 -147.94 -55.37 71.63
N GLN A 937 -147.04 -56.31 71.30
CA GLN A 937 -147.19 -57.21 70.16
C GLN A 937 -148.35 -58.21 70.30
N GLN A 938 -148.66 -58.69 71.51
CA GLN A 938 -149.82 -59.58 71.70
C GLN A 938 -151.15 -58.88 71.36
N LEU A 939 -151.30 -57.60 71.72
CA LEU A 939 -152.46 -56.79 71.37
C LEU A 939 -152.59 -56.61 69.85
N ASN A 940 -151.47 -56.27 69.18
CA ASN A 940 -151.44 -56.07 67.74
C ASN A 940 -151.76 -57.35 66.95
N SER A 941 -151.44 -58.55 67.48
CA SER A 941 -151.76 -59.82 66.81
C SER A 941 -153.27 -60.02 66.55
N LYS A 942 -154.14 -59.53 67.46
CA LYS A 942 -155.60 -59.56 67.28
C LYS A 942 -156.13 -58.44 66.38
N SER A 943 -155.45 -57.30 66.30
CA SER A 943 -155.72 -56.29 65.28
C SER A 943 -155.46 -56.84 63.87
N LEU A 944 -154.38 -57.61 63.70
CA LEU A 944 -153.95 -58.16 62.41
C LEU A 944 -154.85 -59.29 61.88
N GLU A 945 -155.62 -59.97 62.74
CA GLU A 945 -156.71 -60.86 62.30
C GLU A 945 -157.90 -60.08 61.73
N LEU A 946 -158.18 -58.89 62.26
CA LEU A 946 -159.27 -58.01 61.81
C LEU A 946 -158.91 -57.30 60.48
N GLU A 947 -157.64 -56.91 60.31
CA GLU A 947 -157.10 -56.38 59.05
C GLU A 947 -157.14 -57.39 57.90
N ARG A 948 -156.93 -58.69 58.16
CA ARG A 948 -157.04 -59.74 57.12
C ARG A 948 -158.45 -59.85 56.55
N ALA A 949 -159.49 -59.73 57.38
CA ALA A 949 -160.88 -59.71 56.92
C ALA A 949 -161.20 -58.44 56.09
N VAL A 950 -160.53 -57.31 56.39
CA VAL A 950 -160.64 -56.08 55.58
C VAL A 950 -159.97 -56.26 54.21
N ALA A 951 -158.83 -56.96 54.12
CA ALA A 951 -158.13 -57.22 52.86
C ALA A 951 -158.94 -58.13 51.90
N GLU A 952 -159.67 -59.13 52.40
CA GLU A 952 -160.61 -59.92 51.58
C GLU A 952 -161.74 -59.02 51.00
N LEU A 953 -162.21 -58.05 51.80
CA LEU A 953 -163.20 -57.06 51.40
C LEU A 953 -162.66 -56.09 50.33
N GLU A 954 -161.35 -55.82 50.32
CA GLU A 954 -160.68 -55.03 49.26
C GLU A 954 -160.47 -55.81 47.96
N ASN A 955 -160.28 -57.13 48.01
CA ASN A 955 -160.30 -57.97 46.82
C ASN A 955 -161.69 -57.99 46.15
N VAL A 956 -162.77 -58.06 46.92
CA VAL A 956 -164.15 -57.91 46.38
C VAL A 956 -164.38 -56.50 45.80
N LYS A 957 -163.76 -55.46 46.36
CA LYS A 957 -163.79 -54.10 45.77
C LYS A 957 -163.01 -54.03 44.44
N SER A 958 -161.90 -54.75 44.27
CA SER A 958 -161.14 -54.71 43.01
C SER A 958 -161.83 -55.50 41.88
N GLU A 959 -162.52 -56.61 42.20
CA GLU A 959 -163.47 -57.24 41.27
C GLU A 959 -164.63 -56.30 40.90
N SER A 960 -165.16 -55.55 41.88
CA SER A 960 -166.15 -54.49 41.62
C SER A 960 -165.61 -53.40 40.68
N GLU A 961 -164.32 -53.08 40.70
CA GLU A 961 -163.71 -52.13 39.76
C GLU A 961 -163.54 -52.69 38.34
N LEU A 962 -163.31 -54.00 38.21
CA LEU A 962 -163.34 -54.69 36.92
C LEU A 962 -164.76 -54.66 36.32
N LEU A 963 -165.78 -54.92 37.16
CA LEU A 963 -167.18 -54.76 36.80
C LEU A 963 -167.54 -53.30 36.49
N LYS A 964 -166.94 -52.29 37.15
CA LYS A 964 -167.09 -50.87 36.76
C LYS A 964 -166.52 -50.59 35.37
N LYS A 965 -165.47 -51.28 34.91
CA LYS A 965 -164.96 -51.16 33.53
C LYS A 965 -165.90 -51.81 32.49
N GLN A 966 -166.57 -52.90 32.83
CA GLN A 966 -167.70 -53.40 32.03
C GLN A 966 -168.89 -52.41 32.06
N LEU A 967 -169.17 -51.82 33.23
CA LEU A 967 -170.20 -50.79 33.38
C LEU A 967 -169.89 -49.53 32.56
N THR A 968 -168.63 -49.17 32.32
CA THR A 968 -168.31 -48.06 31.39
C THR A 968 -168.58 -48.40 29.92
N ASN A 969 -168.58 -49.68 29.54
CA ASN A 969 -169.10 -50.10 28.24
C ASN A 969 -170.63 -50.06 28.22
N GLU A 970 -171.29 -50.48 29.31
CA GLU A 970 -172.74 -50.29 29.49
C GLU A 970 -173.15 -48.81 29.59
N ARG A 971 -172.26 -47.90 29.96
CA ARG A 971 -172.52 -46.44 29.87
C ARG A 971 -172.51 -45.95 28.44
N GLN A 972 -171.87 -46.66 27.51
CA GLN A 972 -171.92 -46.33 26.08
C GLN A 972 -173.18 -46.89 25.40
N THR A 973 -173.73 -48.03 25.87
CA THR A 973 -175.07 -48.51 25.46
C THR A 973 -176.18 -47.67 26.11
N ILE A 974 -176.05 -47.33 27.40
CA ILE A 974 -176.99 -46.44 28.11
C ILE A 974 -176.98 -45.03 27.52
N LYS A 975 -175.87 -44.52 26.96
CA LYS A 975 -175.88 -43.23 26.23
C LYS A 975 -176.89 -43.20 25.06
N ASN A 976 -177.17 -44.35 24.44
CA ASN A 976 -178.21 -44.49 23.42
C ASN A 976 -179.62 -44.56 24.06
N LEU A 977 -179.75 -45.17 25.24
CA LEU A 977 -180.99 -45.18 26.03
C LEU A 977 -181.30 -43.81 26.67
N GLU A 978 -180.29 -43.00 27.00
CA GLU A 978 -180.46 -41.63 27.52
C GLU A 978 -181.05 -40.70 26.45
N SER A 979 -180.78 -40.94 25.16
CA SER A 979 -181.46 -40.25 24.05
C SER A 979 -182.96 -40.61 23.95
N LEU A 980 -183.31 -41.85 24.30
CA LEU A 980 -184.70 -42.35 24.39
C LEU A 980 -185.40 -41.93 25.70
N LEU A 981 -184.67 -41.84 26.81
CA LEU A 981 -185.19 -41.38 28.09
C LEU A 981 -185.34 -39.86 28.16
N ALA A 982 -184.51 -39.08 27.46
CA ALA A 982 -184.71 -37.64 27.31
C ALA A 982 -186.06 -37.33 26.63
N THR A 983 -186.38 -38.04 25.55
CA THR A 983 -187.67 -37.90 24.83
C THR A 983 -188.86 -38.50 25.59
N ASN A 984 -188.62 -39.36 26.59
CA ASN A 984 -189.67 -39.86 27.49
C ASN A 984 -189.88 -38.93 28.71
N ARG A 985 -188.80 -38.33 29.25
CA ARG A 985 -188.87 -37.38 30.38
C ARG A 985 -189.66 -36.11 30.05
N ASP A 986 -189.58 -35.60 28.81
CA ASP A 986 -190.44 -34.50 28.38
C ASP A 986 -191.94 -34.88 28.37
N LYS A 987 -192.28 -36.15 28.10
CA LYS A 987 -193.66 -36.67 28.19
C LYS A 987 -194.09 -36.94 29.63
N GLU A 988 -193.20 -37.50 30.45
CA GLU A 988 -193.44 -37.72 31.88
C GLU A 988 -193.62 -36.40 32.63
N PHE A 989 -192.88 -35.35 32.28
CA PHE A 989 -193.05 -34.03 32.89
C PHE A 989 -194.42 -33.41 32.58
N GLN A 990 -194.92 -33.56 31.35
CA GLN A 990 -196.31 -33.21 31.00
C GLN A 990 -197.31 -34.09 31.78
N SER A 991 -197.06 -35.39 31.87
CA SER A 991 -197.90 -36.32 32.64
C SER A 991 -197.93 -35.99 34.13
N HIS A 992 -196.81 -35.55 34.71
CA HIS A 992 -196.72 -35.14 36.12
C HIS A 992 -197.50 -33.85 36.40
N LEU A 993 -197.54 -32.91 35.46
CA LEU A 993 -198.39 -31.72 35.58
C LEU A 993 -199.87 -32.13 35.67
N THR A 994 -200.34 -32.98 34.75
CA THR A 994 -201.71 -33.51 34.78
C THR A 994 -201.96 -34.46 35.96
N SER A 995 -200.94 -35.16 36.45
CA SER A 995 -201.04 -36.01 37.64
C SER A 995 -201.16 -35.19 38.89
N HIS A 996 -200.47 -34.04 39.00
CA HIS A 996 -200.59 -33.17 40.16
C HIS A 996 -202.00 -32.57 40.26
N GLU A 997 -202.59 -32.16 39.13
CA GLU A 997 -204.00 -31.77 39.04
C GLU A 997 -204.92 -32.92 39.51
N LYS A 998 -204.69 -34.15 39.03
CA LYS A 998 -205.41 -35.35 39.48
C LYS A 998 -205.19 -35.68 40.95
N ASP A 999 -204.01 -35.44 41.51
CA ASP A 999 -203.72 -35.69 42.92
C ASP A 999 -204.42 -34.68 43.83
N THR A 1000 -204.58 -33.41 43.41
CA THR A 1000 -205.43 -32.45 44.15
C THR A 1000 -206.90 -32.85 44.14
N GLU A 1001 -207.39 -33.41 43.02
CA GLU A 1001 -208.74 -33.98 42.90
C GLU A 1001 -208.90 -35.24 43.76
N ILE A 1002 -207.89 -36.12 43.80
CA ILE A 1002 -207.83 -37.31 44.66
C ILE A 1002 -207.73 -36.93 46.14
N GLN A 1003 -207.07 -35.83 46.50
CA GLN A 1003 -206.93 -35.39 47.89
C GLN A 1003 -208.27 -34.90 48.45
N LEU A 1004 -209.04 -34.15 47.67
CA LEU A 1004 -210.45 -33.81 47.95
C LEU A 1004 -211.36 -35.05 48.05
N LEU A 1005 -211.13 -36.07 47.22
CA LEU A 1005 -211.86 -37.34 47.30
C LEU A 1005 -211.44 -38.19 48.51
N LYS A 1006 -210.16 -38.16 48.92
CA LYS A 1006 -209.64 -38.83 50.13
C LYS A 1006 -210.19 -38.20 51.41
N GLU A 1007 -210.37 -36.87 51.45
CA GLU A 1007 -211.02 -36.22 52.59
C GLU A 1007 -212.50 -36.63 52.71
N LYS A 1008 -213.23 -36.73 51.59
CA LYS A 1008 -214.58 -37.33 51.56
C LYS A 1008 -214.58 -38.82 51.96
N LEU A 1009 -213.62 -39.61 51.48
CA LEU A 1009 -213.51 -41.04 51.79
C LEU A 1009 -213.21 -41.26 53.27
N ASN A 1010 -212.23 -40.56 53.86
CA ASN A 1010 -211.91 -40.65 55.29
C ASN A 1010 -213.10 -40.24 56.19
N LEU A 1011 -213.90 -39.25 55.76
CA LEU A 1011 -215.13 -38.87 56.45
C LEU A 1011 -216.20 -39.98 56.37
N SER A 1012 -216.19 -40.80 55.32
CA SER A 1012 -217.05 -41.98 55.19
C SER A 1012 -216.51 -43.22 55.92
N GLU A 1013 -215.19 -43.44 55.92
CA GLU A 1013 -214.55 -44.56 56.64
C GLU A 1013 -214.56 -44.36 58.16
N SER A 1014 -214.49 -43.13 58.67
CA SER A 1014 -214.71 -42.84 60.09
C SER A 1014 -216.16 -43.17 60.53
N LYS A 1015 -217.13 -43.04 59.63
CA LYS A 1015 -218.51 -43.53 59.83
C LYS A 1015 -218.61 -45.06 59.68
N LEU A 1016 -217.88 -45.65 58.74
CA LEU A 1016 -217.86 -47.10 58.53
C LEU A 1016 -217.16 -47.85 59.66
N THR A 1017 -216.11 -47.28 60.26
CA THR A 1017 -215.39 -47.85 61.42
C THR A 1017 -216.15 -47.71 62.72
N THR A 1018 -217.01 -46.70 62.87
CA THR A 1018 -217.98 -46.63 63.98
C THR A 1018 -219.10 -47.66 63.79
N GLN A 1019 -219.70 -47.79 62.61
CA GLN A 1019 -220.64 -48.88 62.30
C GLN A 1019 -220.00 -50.28 62.39
N SER A 1020 -218.72 -50.45 62.06
CA SER A 1020 -218.01 -51.72 62.20
C SER A 1020 -217.77 -52.08 63.67
N ARG A 1021 -217.57 -51.10 64.57
CA ARG A 1021 -217.55 -51.35 66.03
C ARG A 1021 -218.90 -51.83 66.54
N GLU A 1022 -220.01 -51.26 66.07
CA GLU A 1022 -221.36 -51.75 66.40
C GLU A 1022 -221.59 -53.17 65.83
N THR A 1023 -221.17 -53.40 64.59
CA THR A 1023 -221.24 -54.72 63.95
C THR A 1023 -220.40 -55.76 64.69
N SER A 1024 -219.24 -55.37 65.23
CA SER A 1024 -218.41 -56.22 66.07
C SER A 1024 -219.13 -56.60 67.36
N MET A 1025 -219.79 -55.66 68.05
CA MET A 1025 -220.57 -55.96 69.25
C MET A 1025 -221.76 -56.87 68.96
N LEU A 1026 -222.45 -56.66 67.83
CA LEU A 1026 -223.57 -57.51 67.40
C LEU A 1026 -223.10 -58.93 67.06
N ARG A 1027 -221.96 -59.11 66.38
CA ARG A 1027 -221.40 -60.45 66.10
C ARG A 1027 -221.05 -61.21 67.38
N THR A 1028 -220.43 -60.57 68.38
CA THR A 1028 -220.16 -61.22 69.68
C THR A 1028 -221.45 -61.69 70.36
N LYS A 1029 -222.52 -60.90 70.25
CA LYS A 1029 -223.87 -61.26 70.73
C LYS A 1029 -224.44 -62.48 70.00
N VAL A 1030 -224.27 -62.56 68.67
CA VAL A 1030 -224.72 -63.69 67.85
C VAL A 1030 -223.93 -64.97 68.16
N THR A 1031 -222.61 -64.91 68.33
CA THR A 1031 -221.82 -66.11 68.68
C THR A 1031 -222.16 -66.65 70.07
N GLN A 1032 -222.51 -65.79 71.03
CA GLN A 1032 -222.99 -66.22 72.35
C GLN A 1032 -224.33 -66.97 72.23
N LEU A 1033 -225.25 -66.46 71.40
CA LEU A 1033 -226.52 -67.13 71.11
C LEU A 1033 -226.32 -68.44 70.30
N GLN A 1034 -225.26 -68.53 69.48
CA GLN A 1034 -224.90 -69.74 68.76
C GLN A 1034 -224.41 -70.85 69.72
N THR A 1035 -223.61 -70.50 70.73
CA THR A 1035 -223.20 -71.46 71.78
C THR A 1035 -224.38 -71.96 72.61
N ASP A 1036 -225.39 -71.13 72.85
CA ASP A 1036 -226.63 -71.54 73.54
C ASP A 1036 -227.50 -72.42 72.63
N TYR A 1037 -227.58 -72.10 71.33
CA TYR A 1037 -228.31 -72.90 70.33
C TYR A 1037 -227.77 -74.33 70.21
N ASP A 1038 -226.46 -74.53 70.12
CA ASP A 1038 -225.89 -75.88 70.00
C ASP A 1038 -225.99 -76.70 71.31
N ASN A 1039 -226.07 -76.03 72.47
CA ASN A 1039 -226.42 -76.70 73.73
C ASN A 1039 -227.89 -77.14 73.75
N LEU A 1040 -228.81 -76.32 73.24
CA LEU A 1040 -230.22 -76.70 73.11
C LEU A 1040 -230.43 -77.82 72.07
N LYS A 1041 -229.62 -77.83 71.00
CA LYS A 1041 -229.60 -78.89 69.97
C LYS A 1041 -229.21 -80.25 70.55
N ARG A 1042 -228.34 -80.30 71.58
CA ARG A 1042 -228.05 -81.54 72.34
C ARG A 1042 -229.25 -82.04 73.16
N GLN A 1043 -230.15 -81.17 73.62
CA GLN A 1043 -231.41 -81.58 74.28
C GLN A 1043 -232.46 -82.07 73.27
N VAL A 1044 -232.63 -81.39 72.13
CA VAL A 1044 -233.67 -81.72 71.14
C VAL A 1044 -233.48 -83.11 70.49
N SER A 1045 -232.24 -83.58 70.32
CA SER A 1045 -231.98 -84.95 69.87
C SER A 1045 -232.43 -86.01 70.89
N ASN A 1046 -232.32 -85.73 72.20
CA ASN A 1046 -232.83 -86.62 73.24
C ASN A 1046 -234.36 -86.66 73.29
N GLU A 1047 -235.06 -85.52 73.07
CA GLU A 1047 -236.53 -85.52 73.00
C GLU A 1047 -237.08 -86.23 71.76
N LYS A 1048 -236.40 -86.15 70.61
CA LYS A 1048 -236.81 -86.90 69.40
C LYS A 1048 -236.82 -88.41 69.61
N TYR A 1049 -235.93 -88.93 70.45
CA TYR A 1049 -235.89 -90.36 70.82
C TYR A 1049 -237.11 -90.81 71.64
N VAL A 1050 -237.86 -89.87 72.25
CA VAL A 1050 -239.02 -90.16 73.11
C VAL A 1050 -240.36 -89.92 72.40
N ARG A 1051 -240.49 -88.88 71.57
CA ARG A 1051 -241.80 -88.52 70.95
C ARG A 1051 -242.30 -89.47 69.87
N GLU A 1052 -241.43 -90.11 69.08
CA GLU A 1052 -241.87 -91.07 68.05
C GLU A 1052 -242.66 -92.25 68.66
N ARG A 1053 -242.42 -92.55 69.95
CA ARG A 1053 -243.06 -93.62 70.71
C ARG A 1053 -244.49 -93.31 71.20
N ALA A 1054 -244.89 -92.04 71.22
CA ALA A 1054 -246.19 -91.60 71.76
C ALA A 1054 -247.24 -91.25 70.69
N ILE A 1055 -246.84 -91.10 69.43
CA ILE A 1055 -247.71 -90.65 68.33
C ILE A 1055 -248.71 -91.73 67.87
N GLN A 1056 -248.50 -93.01 68.21
CA GLN A 1056 -249.40 -94.10 67.78
C GLN A 1056 -250.72 -94.18 68.57
N GLU A 1057 -250.77 -93.71 69.82
CA GLU A 1057 -251.82 -94.15 70.75
C GLU A 1057 -253.11 -93.29 70.73
N MET A 1058 -253.02 -92.03 70.29
CA MET A 1058 -254.14 -91.08 70.36
C MET A 1058 -254.92 -90.87 69.05
N ARG A 1059 -254.57 -91.56 67.95
CA ARG A 1059 -255.25 -91.36 66.64
C ARG A 1059 -256.63 -92.02 66.50
N ARG A 1060 -257.06 -92.92 67.41
CA ARG A 1060 -257.99 -94.00 66.96
C ARG A 1060 -259.50 -93.83 67.13
N LEU A 1061 -260.06 -93.00 68.01
CA LEU A 1061 -261.54 -92.98 68.20
C LEU A 1061 -262.22 -91.60 68.24
N GLY A 1062 -261.58 -90.55 67.69
CA GLY A 1062 -262.28 -89.30 67.38
C GLY A 1062 -262.46 -88.36 68.57
N LEU A 1063 -261.35 -87.95 69.19
CA LEU A 1063 -261.23 -86.84 70.14
C LEU A 1063 -259.84 -86.18 69.92
N PRO A 1064 -259.59 -84.94 70.40
CA PRO A 1064 -258.97 -83.94 69.55
C PRO A 1064 -257.70 -83.34 70.17
N THR A 1065 -256.57 -83.46 69.48
CA THR A 1065 -255.28 -82.96 69.98
C THR A 1065 -254.50 -82.21 68.90
N SER A 1066 -254.73 -80.89 68.85
CA SER A 1066 -253.93 -79.95 68.07
C SER A 1066 -253.90 -78.59 68.77
N PRO A 1067 -252.78 -78.25 69.45
CA PRO A 1067 -252.44 -76.83 69.62
C PRO A 1067 -250.93 -76.52 69.73
N LEU A 1068 -250.63 -75.21 69.81
CA LEU A 1068 -249.36 -74.55 70.23
C LEU A 1068 -248.24 -74.50 69.17
N SER A 1069 -247.49 -73.41 68.97
CA SER A 1069 -247.56 -72.00 69.42
C SER A 1069 -246.55 -71.22 68.54
N SER A 1070 -246.91 -70.30 67.64
CA SER A 1070 -247.45 -68.94 67.77
C SER A 1070 -246.39 -67.84 68.00
N THR A 1071 -246.65 -66.63 67.45
CA THR A 1071 -246.08 -65.29 67.84
C THR A 1071 -244.58 -65.03 67.61
N LEU A 1072 -243.99 -63.82 67.57
CA LEU A 1072 -244.30 -62.38 67.33
C LEU A 1072 -242.88 -61.68 67.18
N LYS A 1073 -242.61 -60.45 66.67
CA LYS A 1073 -243.25 -59.47 65.76
C LYS A 1073 -242.38 -58.18 65.74
N SER A 1074 -242.40 -57.38 64.65
CA SER A 1074 -242.29 -55.89 64.69
C SER A 1074 -240.96 -55.23 65.18
N PRO A 1075 -240.79 -53.88 65.23
CA PRO A 1075 -240.91 -52.91 64.11
C PRO A 1075 -240.04 -51.59 64.21
N VAL A 1076 -240.34 -50.63 63.30
CA VAL A 1076 -240.27 -49.13 63.39
C VAL A 1076 -238.92 -48.43 63.71
N GLN A 1077 -238.45 -47.61 62.74
CA GLN A 1077 -238.11 -46.16 62.80
C GLN A 1077 -237.35 -45.82 61.49
N THR A 1078 -237.90 -45.16 60.45
CA THR A 1078 -238.26 -43.73 60.26
C THR A 1078 -237.09 -42.74 60.43
N PRO A 1079 -237.04 -41.60 59.70
CA PRO A 1079 -237.39 -41.36 58.29
C PRO A 1079 -236.31 -40.50 57.56
N ASP A 1080 -236.57 -40.13 56.30
CA ASP A 1080 -236.06 -38.98 55.53
C ASP A 1080 -234.62 -38.44 55.75
N HIS A 1081 -233.79 -38.47 54.69
CA HIS A 1081 -233.43 -37.20 54.01
C HIS A 1081 -232.67 -37.40 52.68
N ILE A 1082 -233.20 -36.74 51.65
CA ILE A 1082 -232.52 -36.33 50.39
C ILE A 1082 -231.94 -37.49 49.58
N ASN A 1083 -232.87 -38.12 48.84
CA ASN A 1083 -232.68 -39.24 47.92
C ASN A 1083 -231.59 -38.99 46.85
N ALA A 1084 -231.00 -40.04 46.28
CA ALA A 1084 -231.33 -41.48 46.41
C ALA A 1084 -230.21 -42.30 47.03
#